data_AF-K1X7J5-F1
#
_entry.id   AF-K1X7J5-F1
#
_cell.length_a   1.000
_cell.length_b   1.000
_cell.length_c   1.000
_cell.angle_alpha   90.00
_cell.angle_beta   90.00
_cell.angle_gamma   90.00
#
_symmetry.space_group_name_H-M   'P 1'
#
loop_
_entity.id
_entity.type
_entity.pdbx_description
1 polymer ?
#
loop_
_entity_poly.entity_id
_entity_poly.type
_entity_poly.pdbx_seq_one_letter_code
_entity_poly.pdbx_strand_id
1 'polypeptide(L)'
;MSFDQLSSLESQPTTTRRQDDPQYSDDPEFQRLSHDLMTKLFTLTGNISRLSNEVALLGTRRDTERVRERVHDLLEETKDTFKEVGEGVKTIQSWEDVSPSQKYTQQKLAREFQNNLREFQTVQRQALEKQRSSASAARTALDEQQSPAADGSQQFGQQQQQSQEVLRLASQDEVDFQDSLIVEREAEIRNIEQGVTELNELFRDVAHIVNEQGELLDNIHENVENTRWVIRNCLDPEIAPAELGCFRQSLLAFVTEMVSSAALTASAALKSRVKRPSLLSKLAHPEDLIKHFPNGAYIGWSGFTGVGYPKKIPTMLADHVEKNDLQGKLRYSLFVGASSGAETENRWAALNMIERRAPHQVGKEIAKGINNGKINFFDKHLSMFPVDLVYGFYTKDKPNNKLDVVVVEASEVLEDGGIVPGASVGASPELIQMADKIIIEVNTAIPPMEGLHDITLTQLPPHRKPYLIMAPEDRIGSTSIPIDPDKVVAIIESDYQDQTAPNTPADATSAAIARHLIEFLEYEVAHGRLPKNLLPLQSGIGNIANAVIGGLAESKFEHLKVWTEVLQDTFLDLFDSKKLDFATATSIRFSPDGFKRFYNNWDNYHDKLLLRSQQVSNSPEIIRRLGVIGMNTPVEVDIYAHANSTCVMGSRMLNGLGGSADFLRSAKYSIMHTPSTRPSKADPHGVSCIVPMCTHVDQTEHDLDVVVTEQGLADVRGLSPRERAKVIIEKCAHPEYKPILEDYFKKAEFECMKRGWGHEPHLLWNSFDMHKALDLEGSMKKIKTWG
;
A
#
# COMPACT_ATOMS: atom_id res chain seq x y z
N MET A 1 20.94 21.45 -51.48
CA MET A 1 21.67 20.19 -51.76
C MET A 1 22.69 20.01 -50.65
N SER A 2 22.88 18.90 -49.98
CA SER A 2 22.26 17.57 -49.92
C SER A 2 22.72 17.01 -48.57
N PHE A 3 21.84 16.34 -47.84
CA PHE A 3 22.26 15.32 -46.89
C PHE A 3 22.98 14.24 -47.70
N ASP A 4 24.22 13.92 -47.33
CA ASP A 4 24.80 12.57 -47.36
C ASP A 4 26.33 12.65 -47.27
N GLN A 5 26.89 11.75 -46.47
CA GLN A 5 28.32 11.43 -46.29
C GLN A 5 29.08 12.24 -45.24
N LEU A 6 29.22 11.65 -44.05
CA LEU A 6 30.51 11.39 -43.38
C LEU A 6 30.25 10.65 -42.05
N SER A 7 29.95 9.35 -42.13
CA SER A 7 30.06 8.41 -41.02
C SER A 7 31.26 7.50 -41.25
N SER A 8 32.46 7.97 -40.89
CA SER A 8 33.63 7.11 -40.71
C SER A 8 34.84 7.95 -40.28
N LEU A 9 34.93 8.25 -38.99
CA LEU A 9 36.19 8.50 -38.27
C LEU A 9 35.84 8.87 -36.83
N GLU A 10 35.67 7.86 -35.98
CA GLU A 10 36.03 7.91 -34.55
C GLU A 10 35.75 6.54 -33.91
N SER A 11 36.68 5.62 -34.11
CA SER A 11 36.83 4.45 -33.23
C SER A 11 38.27 3.99 -33.26
N GLN A 12 39.10 4.56 -32.39
CA GLN A 12 40.30 3.87 -31.90
C GLN A 12 40.09 3.57 -30.41
N PRO A 13 40.11 2.29 -30.00
CA PRO A 13 40.08 1.93 -28.61
C PRO A 13 41.51 1.90 -28.04
N THR A 14 41.71 2.63 -26.95
CA THR A 14 42.83 2.42 -26.03
C THR A 14 42.54 1.20 -25.17
N THR A 15 43.34 0.14 -25.29
CA THR A 15 44.16 -0.42 -24.19
C THR A 15 44.81 -1.73 -24.64
N THR A 16 46.09 -1.86 -24.28
CA THR A 16 46.99 -2.97 -24.55
C THR A 16 46.55 -4.27 -23.87
N ARG A 17 46.32 -5.32 -24.66
CA ARG A 17 46.07 -6.69 -24.18
C ARG A 17 47.40 -7.44 -24.02
N ARG A 18 47.63 -8.06 -22.86
CA ARG A 18 48.70 -9.06 -22.67
C ARG A 18 48.37 -10.32 -23.46
N GLN A 19 49.40 -11.00 -23.95
CA GLN A 19 49.33 -12.03 -24.98
C GLN A 19 49.14 -13.47 -24.44
N ASP A 20 48.61 -13.63 -23.21
CA ASP A 20 48.42 -14.93 -22.55
C ASP A 20 47.03 -15.03 -21.86
N ASP A 21 45.95 -14.73 -22.58
CA ASP A 21 44.57 -14.88 -22.04
C ASP A 21 43.85 -15.97 -22.84
N PRO A 22 43.51 -17.13 -22.23
CA PRO A 22 42.83 -18.20 -22.93
C PRO A 22 41.40 -17.77 -23.31
N GLN A 23 41.08 -18.02 -24.57
CA GLN A 23 39.87 -17.68 -25.27
C GLN A 23 38.65 -18.39 -24.65
N TYR A 24 37.75 -17.66 -23.98
CA TYR A 24 36.51 -18.24 -23.43
C TYR A 24 35.29 -17.89 -24.29
N SER A 25 34.52 -18.93 -24.65
CA SER A 25 33.30 -18.90 -25.46
C SER A 25 32.08 -18.98 -24.55
N ASP A 26 31.03 -18.20 -24.82
CA ASP A 26 29.72 -18.41 -24.19
C ASP A 26 29.21 -19.83 -24.50
N ASP A 27 28.80 -20.59 -23.46
CA ASP A 27 28.22 -21.92 -23.57
C ASP A 27 26.68 -21.81 -23.76
N PRO A 28 26.12 -22.11 -24.95
CA PRO A 28 24.69 -21.99 -25.21
C PRO A 28 23.82 -22.98 -24.43
N GLU A 29 24.37 -24.12 -23.98
CA GLU A 29 23.61 -25.11 -23.20
C GLU A 29 23.45 -24.66 -21.75
N PHE A 30 24.50 -24.05 -21.17
CA PHE A 30 24.41 -23.38 -19.87
C PHE A 30 23.31 -22.31 -19.86
N GLN A 31 23.27 -21.47 -20.90
CA GLN A 31 22.28 -20.40 -21.01
C GLN A 31 20.84 -20.93 -21.13
N ARG A 32 20.64 -22.02 -21.90
CA ARG A 32 19.32 -22.67 -22.02
C ARG A 32 18.85 -23.25 -20.70
N LEU A 33 19.71 -24.01 -20.02
CA LEU A 33 19.38 -24.59 -18.71
C LEU A 33 19.12 -23.50 -17.66
N SER A 34 19.95 -22.45 -17.64
CA SER A 34 19.76 -21.32 -16.73
C SER A 34 18.43 -20.61 -16.96
N HIS A 35 18.02 -20.42 -18.22
CA HIS A 35 16.75 -19.76 -18.56
C HIS A 35 15.54 -20.63 -18.21
N ASP A 36 15.62 -21.94 -18.45
CA ASP A 36 14.60 -22.91 -18.03
C ASP A 36 14.43 -22.88 -16.51
N LEU A 37 15.53 -22.92 -15.75
CA LEU A 37 15.50 -22.86 -14.29
C LEU A 37 14.92 -21.54 -13.76
N MET A 38 15.26 -20.39 -14.34
CA MET A 38 14.65 -19.12 -13.96
C MET A 38 13.14 -19.11 -14.20
N THR A 39 12.69 -19.70 -15.32
CA THR A 39 11.26 -19.78 -15.65
C THR A 39 10.52 -20.67 -14.66
N LYS A 40 11.06 -21.84 -14.34
CA LYS A 40 10.46 -22.76 -13.37
C LYS A 40 10.50 -22.21 -11.94
N LEU A 41 11.56 -21.51 -11.55
CA LEU A 41 11.62 -20.80 -10.26
C LEU A 41 10.55 -19.70 -10.15
N PHE A 42 10.30 -18.97 -11.24
CA PHE A 42 9.21 -17.99 -11.29
C PHE A 42 7.83 -18.66 -11.14
N THR A 43 7.62 -19.81 -11.78
CA THR A 43 6.41 -20.62 -11.61
C THR A 43 6.26 -21.08 -10.16
N LEU A 44 7.33 -21.53 -9.51
CA LEU A 44 7.32 -21.92 -8.09
C LEU A 44 6.87 -20.76 -7.19
N THR A 45 7.40 -19.56 -7.39
CA THR A 45 6.99 -18.37 -6.62
C THR A 45 5.49 -18.07 -6.79
N GLY A 46 4.96 -18.23 -8.01
CA GLY A 46 3.54 -18.10 -8.30
C GLY A 46 2.69 -19.18 -7.63
N ASN A 47 3.14 -20.43 -7.62
CA ASN A 47 2.45 -21.55 -7.00
C ASN A 47 2.41 -21.40 -5.47
N ILE A 48 3.52 -21.02 -4.84
CA ILE A 48 3.61 -20.76 -3.39
C ILE A 48 2.65 -19.65 -2.98
N SER A 49 2.57 -18.57 -3.76
CA SER A 49 1.64 -17.46 -3.50
C SER A 49 0.17 -17.90 -3.60
N ARG A 50 -0.18 -18.70 -4.62
CA ARG A 50 -1.53 -19.26 -4.78
C ARG A 50 -1.88 -20.22 -3.63
N LEU A 51 -0.95 -21.11 -3.28
CA LEU A 51 -1.11 -22.05 -2.18
C LEU A 51 -1.30 -21.33 -0.84
N SER A 52 -0.51 -20.28 -0.56
CA SER A 52 -0.64 -19.46 0.65
C SER A 52 -2.04 -18.85 0.80
N ASN A 53 -2.60 -18.34 -0.30
CA ASN A 53 -3.96 -17.77 -0.32
C ASN A 53 -5.04 -18.83 -0.03
N GLU A 54 -4.93 -20.03 -0.59
CA GLU A 54 -5.89 -21.11 -0.35
C GLU A 54 -5.75 -21.68 1.08
N VAL A 55 -4.51 -21.84 1.58
CA VAL A 55 -4.23 -22.24 2.97
C VAL A 55 -4.76 -21.22 3.97
N ALA A 56 -4.82 -19.93 3.63
CA ALA A 56 -5.42 -18.91 4.48
C ALA A 56 -6.93 -19.13 4.71
N LEU A 57 -7.63 -19.78 3.77
CA LEU A 57 -9.06 -20.08 3.86
C LEU A 57 -9.40 -21.29 4.73
N LEU A 58 -8.44 -22.21 4.92
CA LEU A 58 -8.61 -23.39 5.79
C LEU A 58 -8.89 -22.96 7.24
N GLY A 59 -9.86 -23.60 7.89
CA GLY A 59 -10.32 -23.28 9.24
C GLY A 59 -11.21 -22.02 9.36
N THR A 60 -11.57 -21.38 8.23
CA THR A 60 -12.49 -20.24 8.22
C THR A 60 -13.91 -20.64 7.78
N ARG A 61 -14.86 -19.70 7.80
CA ARG A 61 -16.21 -19.93 7.24
C ARG A 61 -16.23 -20.21 5.72
N ARG A 62 -15.10 -20.04 5.04
CA ARG A 62 -14.91 -20.32 3.61
C ARG A 62 -14.15 -21.63 3.36
N ASP A 63 -13.83 -22.37 4.41
CA ASP A 63 -13.24 -23.70 4.29
C ASP A 63 -14.27 -24.66 3.68
N THR A 64 -14.06 -25.02 2.43
CA THR A 64 -14.94 -25.89 1.63
C THR A 64 -14.11 -27.02 1.04
N GLU A 65 -14.75 -28.13 0.68
CA GLU A 65 -14.10 -29.28 0.04
C GLU A 65 -13.30 -28.87 -1.21
N ARG A 66 -13.88 -27.98 -2.03
CA ARG A 66 -13.21 -27.42 -3.21
C ARG A 66 -11.98 -26.57 -2.90
N VAL A 67 -11.91 -25.93 -1.73
CA VAL A 67 -10.70 -25.21 -1.27
C VAL A 67 -9.62 -26.22 -0.88
N ARG A 68 -10.01 -27.30 -0.20
CA ARG A 68 -9.09 -28.36 0.24
C ARG A 68 -8.49 -29.12 -0.94
N GLU A 69 -9.29 -29.44 -1.94
CA GLU A 69 -8.86 -30.03 -3.22
C GLU A 69 -7.82 -29.12 -3.90
N ARG A 70 -8.08 -27.81 -4.01
CA ARG A 70 -7.11 -26.87 -4.57
C ARG A 70 -5.81 -26.76 -3.76
N VAL A 71 -5.89 -26.84 -2.43
CA VAL A 71 -4.68 -26.87 -1.58
C VAL A 71 -3.88 -28.14 -1.84
N HIS A 72 -4.53 -29.30 -1.98
CA HIS A 72 -3.88 -30.56 -2.28
C HIS A 72 -3.20 -30.54 -3.66
N ASP A 73 -3.93 -30.14 -4.70
CA ASP A 73 -3.42 -30.05 -6.07
C ASP A 73 -2.20 -29.12 -6.16
N LEU A 74 -2.27 -27.95 -5.53
CA LEU A 74 -1.17 -26.99 -5.50
C LEU A 74 0.03 -27.52 -4.70
N LEU A 75 -0.17 -28.29 -3.63
CA LEU A 75 0.91 -28.91 -2.88
C LEU A 75 1.67 -29.94 -3.73
N GLU A 76 0.98 -30.80 -4.46
CA GLU A 76 1.60 -31.80 -5.33
C GLU A 76 2.25 -31.16 -6.57
N GLU A 77 1.57 -30.24 -7.25
CA GLU A 77 2.14 -29.52 -8.42
C GLU A 77 3.43 -28.78 -8.06
N THR A 78 3.44 -28.11 -6.90
CA THR A 78 4.61 -27.36 -6.42
C THR A 78 5.74 -28.31 -6.03
N LYS A 79 5.42 -29.44 -5.38
CA LYS A 79 6.39 -30.47 -4.99
C LYS A 79 7.09 -31.08 -6.20
N ASP A 80 6.35 -31.43 -7.25
CA ASP A 80 6.91 -32.00 -8.47
C ASP A 80 7.80 -30.98 -9.20
N THR A 81 7.37 -29.72 -9.24
CA THR A 81 8.19 -28.64 -9.80
C THR A 81 9.50 -28.44 -9.01
N PHE A 82 9.48 -28.59 -7.68
CA PHE A 82 10.69 -28.55 -6.85
C PHE A 82 11.66 -29.71 -7.17
N LYS A 83 11.16 -30.90 -7.52
CA LYS A 83 12.02 -32.03 -7.95
C LYS A 83 12.73 -31.71 -9.26
N GLU A 84 12.00 -31.17 -10.24
CA GLU A 84 12.58 -30.78 -11.53
C GLU A 84 13.62 -29.66 -11.40
N VAL A 85 13.31 -28.62 -10.64
CA VAL A 85 14.23 -27.50 -10.42
C VAL A 85 15.43 -27.96 -9.59
N GLY A 86 15.24 -28.85 -8.62
CA GLY A 86 16.31 -29.42 -7.82
C GLY A 86 17.35 -30.15 -8.66
N GLU A 87 16.93 -31.00 -9.59
CA GLU A 87 17.84 -31.70 -10.52
C GLU A 87 18.54 -30.74 -11.50
N GLY A 88 17.83 -29.72 -11.98
CA GLY A 88 18.44 -28.68 -12.82
C GLY A 88 19.45 -27.83 -12.06
N VAL A 89 19.18 -27.50 -10.79
CA VAL A 89 20.13 -26.81 -9.90
C VAL A 89 21.36 -27.68 -9.66
N LYS A 90 21.21 -28.98 -9.40
CA LYS A 90 22.36 -29.91 -9.29
C LYS A 90 23.21 -29.89 -10.55
N THR A 91 22.56 -30.01 -11.72
CA THR A 91 23.22 -30.02 -13.03
C THR A 91 23.97 -28.73 -13.32
N ILE A 92 23.37 -27.57 -13.00
CA ILE A 92 24.02 -26.28 -13.24
C ILE A 92 25.14 -26.01 -12.24
N GLN A 93 25.07 -26.51 -11.01
CA GLN A 93 26.17 -26.39 -10.03
C GLN A 93 27.38 -27.26 -10.39
N SER A 94 27.19 -28.40 -11.06
CA SER A 94 28.28 -29.28 -11.49
C SER A 94 28.88 -28.90 -12.86
N TRP A 95 28.52 -27.72 -13.41
CA TRP A 95 29.02 -27.29 -14.72
C TRP A 95 30.52 -26.95 -14.65
N GLU A 96 31.34 -27.61 -15.47
CA GLU A 96 32.80 -27.41 -15.50
C GLU A 96 33.17 -26.13 -16.26
N ASP A 97 34.35 -25.58 -15.96
CA ASP A 97 34.95 -24.43 -16.64
C ASP A 97 34.13 -23.13 -16.64
N VAL A 98 33.26 -22.86 -15.66
CA VAL A 98 32.40 -21.66 -15.67
C VAL A 98 33.12 -20.30 -15.59
N SER A 99 32.66 -19.35 -16.42
CA SER A 99 33.07 -17.94 -16.33
C SER A 99 32.57 -17.26 -15.05
N PRO A 100 33.13 -16.10 -14.64
CA PRO A 100 32.67 -15.36 -13.47
C PRO A 100 31.18 -15.00 -13.49
N SER A 101 30.61 -14.70 -14.67
CA SER A 101 29.18 -14.39 -14.84
C SER A 101 28.30 -15.65 -14.74
N GLN A 102 28.76 -16.79 -15.26
CA GLN A 102 28.09 -18.08 -15.12
C GLN A 102 28.14 -18.57 -13.66
N LYS A 103 29.27 -18.37 -12.97
CA LYS A 103 29.41 -18.66 -11.53
C LYS A 103 28.46 -17.84 -10.67
N TYR A 104 28.27 -16.55 -10.99
CA TYR A 104 27.24 -15.73 -10.35
C TYR A 104 25.83 -16.27 -10.61
N THR A 105 25.55 -16.69 -11.85
CA THR A 105 24.24 -17.26 -12.24
C THR A 105 23.95 -18.57 -11.49
N GLN A 106 24.95 -19.46 -11.35
CA GLN A 106 24.87 -20.66 -10.52
C GLN A 106 24.49 -20.33 -9.07
N GLN A 107 25.20 -19.39 -8.45
CA GLN A 107 24.94 -19.00 -7.05
C GLN A 107 23.57 -18.35 -6.87
N LYS A 108 23.14 -17.54 -7.85
CA LYS A 108 21.83 -16.89 -7.85
C LYS A 108 20.70 -17.92 -7.89
N LEU A 109 20.75 -18.84 -8.85
CA LEU A 109 19.73 -19.89 -9.01
C LEU A 109 19.62 -20.80 -7.78
N ALA A 110 20.76 -21.18 -7.20
CA ALA A 110 20.77 -21.98 -5.97
C ALA A 110 20.17 -21.23 -4.77
N ARG A 111 20.45 -19.93 -4.63
CA ARG A 111 19.88 -19.09 -3.56
C ARG A 111 18.37 -18.88 -3.73
N GLU A 112 17.93 -18.58 -4.95
CA GLU A 112 16.50 -18.44 -5.26
C GLU A 112 15.73 -19.74 -5.02
N PHE A 113 16.32 -20.89 -5.40
CA PHE A 113 15.78 -22.20 -5.09
C PHE A 113 15.64 -22.43 -3.57
N GLN A 114 16.70 -22.16 -2.80
CA GLN A 114 16.67 -22.29 -1.33
C GLN A 114 15.61 -21.38 -0.68
N ASN A 115 15.44 -20.16 -1.18
CA ASN A 115 14.44 -19.22 -0.67
C ASN A 115 13.01 -19.71 -0.94
N ASN A 116 12.70 -20.09 -2.19
CA ASN A 116 11.40 -20.64 -2.55
C ASN A 116 11.09 -21.91 -1.73
N LEU A 117 12.08 -22.78 -1.52
CA LEU A 117 11.90 -24.01 -0.74
C LEU A 117 11.58 -23.72 0.74
N ARG A 118 12.21 -22.72 1.37
CA ARG A 118 11.89 -22.31 2.76
C ARG A 118 10.50 -21.72 2.87
N GLU A 119 10.10 -20.90 1.89
CA GLU A 119 8.77 -20.30 1.86
C GLU A 119 7.69 -21.37 1.68
N PHE A 120 7.88 -22.30 0.74
CA PHE A 120 7.00 -23.44 0.56
C PHE A 120 6.89 -24.31 1.81
N GLN A 121 8.00 -24.63 2.49
CA GLN A 121 7.98 -25.38 3.76
C GLN A 121 7.18 -24.67 4.86
N THR A 122 7.18 -23.33 4.87
CA THR A 122 6.41 -22.55 5.83
C THR A 122 4.92 -22.68 5.54
N VAL A 123 4.52 -22.51 4.28
CA VAL A 123 3.11 -22.64 3.84
C VAL A 123 2.62 -24.08 4.00
N GLN A 124 3.44 -25.08 3.69
CA GLN A 124 3.11 -26.50 3.86
C GLN A 124 2.89 -26.88 5.34
N ARG A 125 3.71 -26.35 6.26
CA ARG A 125 3.50 -26.54 7.71
C ARG A 125 2.18 -25.91 8.17
N GLN A 126 1.87 -24.71 7.70
CA GLN A 126 0.59 -24.04 8.01
C GLN A 126 -0.61 -24.84 7.47
N ALA A 127 -0.50 -25.42 6.28
CA ALA A 127 -1.52 -26.29 5.72
C ALA A 127 -1.76 -27.52 6.60
N LEU A 128 -0.70 -28.22 7.01
CA LEU A 128 -0.74 -29.37 7.90
C LEU A 128 -1.36 -29.05 9.26
N GLU A 129 -0.92 -27.95 9.91
CA GLU A 129 -1.45 -27.53 11.21
C GLU A 129 -2.95 -27.24 11.13
N LYS A 130 -3.39 -26.52 10.09
CA LYS A 130 -4.81 -26.19 9.90
C LYS A 130 -5.65 -27.42 9.58
N GLN A 131 -5.18 -28.33 8.72
CA GLN A 131 -5.90 -29.56 8.41
C GLN A 131 -6.00 -30.49 9.63
N ARG A 132 -4.92 -30.64 10.42
CA ARG A 132 -4.96 -31.39 11.69
C ARG A 132 -5.94 -30.79 12.69
N SER A 133 -5.94 -29.46 12.83
CA SER A 133 -6.90 -28.78 13.73
C SER A 133 -8.35 -29.00 13.30
N SER A 134 -8.63 -29.00 11.98
CA SER A 134 -9.96 -29.28 11.45
C SER A 134 -10.37 -30.74 11.61
N ALA A 135 -9.45 -31.69 11.41
CA ALA A 135 -9.72 -33.12 11.59
C ALA A 135 -9.97 -33.47 13.07
N SER A 136 -9.17 -32.91 13.98
CA SER A 136 -9.38 -33.08 15.43
C SER A 136 -10.71 -32.49 15.88
N ALA A 137 -11.08 -31.30 15.41
CA ALA A 137 -12.37 -30.67 15.74
C ALA A 137 -13.56 -31.48 15.20
N ALA A 138 -13.44 -32.06 14.00
CA ALA A 138 -14.47 -32.93 13.43
C ALA A 138 -14.63 -34.23 14.24
N ARG A 139 -13.54 -34.85 14.69
CA ARG A 139 -13.58 -36.04 15.56
C ARG A 139 -14.22 -35.74 16.92
N THR A 140 -13.84 -34.64 17.57
CA THR A 140 -14.45 -34.24 18.86
C THR A 140 -15.95 -33.98 18.73
N ALA A 141 -16.39 -33.37 17.63
CA ALA A 141 -17.82 -33.16 17.38
C ALA A 141 -18.60 -34.46 17.17
N LEU A 142 -18.00 -35.48 16.55
CA LEU A 142 -18.59 -36.82 16.41
C LEU A 142 -18.66 -37.58 17.74
N ASP A 143 -17.59 -37.52 18.55
CA ASP A 143 -17.54 -38.15 19.88
C ASP A 143 -18.58 -37.53 20.84
N GLU A 144 -18.82 -36.23 20.73
CA GLU A 144 -19.88 -35.52 21.47
C GLU A 144 -21.30 -35.92 21.01
N GLN A 145 -21.49 -36.27 19.73
CA GLN A 145 -22.77 -36.76 19.21
C GLN A 145 -23.04 -38.23 19.53
N GLN A 146 -22.00 -39.05 19.76
CA GLN A 146 -22.13 -40.47 20.13
C GLN A 146 -22.26 -40.74 21.64
N SER A 147 -22.10 -39.72 22.49
CA SER A 147 -22.13 -39.88 23.95
C SER A 147 -23.57 -40.06 24.49
N PRO A 148 -23.91 -41.16 25.21
CA PRO A 148 -25.23 -41.32 25.82
C PRO A 148 -25.41 -40.35 26.99
N ALA A 149 -26.48 -39.54 26.95
CA ALA A 149 -26.85 -38.66 28.05
C ALA A 149 -27.08 -39.47 29.35
N ALA A 150 -26.34 -39.14 30.41
CA ALA A 150 -26.52 -39.72 31.73
C ALA A 150 -27.83 -39.20 32.37
N ASP A 151 -28.56 -40.15 32.94
CA ASP A 151 -29.95 -40.09 33.40
C ASP A 151 -30.20 -39.16 34.60
N GLY A 152 -31.38 -38.55 34.63
CA GLY A 152 -31.80 -37.52 35.59
C GLY A 152 -33.32 -37.28 35.63
N SER A 153 -34.06 -38.31 36.07
CA SER A 153 -35.40 -38.29 36.70
C SER A 153 -36.68 -38.00 35.86
N GLN A 154 -37.45 -39.09 35.68
CA GLN A 154 -38.93 -39.31 35.66
C GLN A 154 -39.85 -38.05 35.70
N GLN A 155 -40.92 -37.93 34.91
CA GLN A 155 -42.08 -38.84 34.85
C GLN A 155 -43.07 -38.48 33.70
N PHE A 156 -43.82 -39.48 33.22
CA PHE A 156 -45.06 -39.47 32.41
C PHE A 156 -45.01 -39.33 30.87
N GLY A 157 -45.44 -40.41 30.20
CA GLY A 157 -45.88 -40.39 28.79
C GLY A 157 -45.72 -41.70 28.02
N GLN A 158 -46.43 -42.78 28.38
CA GLN A 158 -46.55 -43.98 27.55
C GLN A 158 -47.44 -43.69 26.32
N GLN A 159 -46.84 -43.25 25.21
CA GLN A 159 -47.38 -43.42 23.84
C GLN A 159 -46.42 -42.86 22.78
N GLN A 160 -45.24 -43.48 22.59
CA GLN A 160 -44.43 -43.21 21.38
C GLN A 160 -43.31 -44.23 21.11
N GLN A 161 -43.53 -45.51 21.38
CA GLN A 161 -42.48 -46.54 21.24
C GLN A 161 -42.42 -47.25 19.88
N GLN A 162 -43.09 -46.74 18.83
CA GLN A 162 -42.96 -47.29 17.47
C GLN A 162 -42.51 -46.28 16.41
N SER A 163 -42.20 -45.03 16.78
CA SER A 163 -41.65 -44.03 15.86
C SER A 163 -40.16 -43.69 16.13
N GLN A 164 -39.53 -44.30 17.13
CA GLN A 164 -38.11 -44.09 17.45
C GLN A 164 -37.14 -45.09 16.80
N GLU A 165 -37.63 -46.18 16.19
CA GLU A 165 -36.73 -47.17 15.56
C GLU A 165 -36.32 -46.80 14.12
N VAL A 166 -37.12 -45.96 13.42
CA VAL A 166 -36.79 -45.49 12.06
C VAL A 166 -35.85 -44.27 12.08
N LEU A 167 -35.87 -43.48 13.16
CA LEU A 167 -35.00 -42.30 13.34
C LEU A 167 -33.57 -42.65 13.80
N ARG A 168 -33.33 -43.87 14.28
CA ARG A 168 -32.02 -44.31 14.79
C ARG A 168 -31.15 -45.01 13.74
N LEU A 169 -31.75 -45.47 12.64
CA LEU A 169 -31.03 -45.98 11.48
C LEU A 169 -30.52 -44.84 10.57
N ALA A 170 -31.29 -43.74 10.46
CA ALA A 170 -30.88 -42.55 9.69
C ALA A 170 -29.69 -41.78 10.30
N SER A 171 -29.43 -41.94 11.61
CA SER A 171 -28.25 -41.34 12.25
C SER A 171 -26.98 -42.15 12.05
N GLN A 172 -27.07 -43.45 11.77
CA GLN A 172 -25.89 -44.30 11.61
C GLN A 172 -25.23 -44.11 10.24
N ASP A 173 -26.03 -44.00 9.17
CA ASP A 173 -25.49 -43.73 7.82
C ASP A 173 -24.79 -42.36 7.74
N GLU A 174 -25.27 -41.36 8.48
CA GLU A 174 -24.67 -40.02 8.53
C GLU A 174 -23.37 -40.01 9.37
N VAL A 175 -23.32 -40.78 10.45
CA VAL A 175 -22.10 -41.01 11.25
C VAL A 175 -21.06 -41.78 10.44
N ASP A 176 -21.47 -42.86 9.76
CA ASP A 176 -20.58 -43.67 8.93
C ASP A 176 -20.04 -42.85 7.74
N PHE A 177 -20.85 -41.95 7.17
CA PHE A 177 -20.41 -41.00 6.14
C PHE A 177 -19.39 -39.99 6.68
N GLN A 178 -19.62 -39.42 7.87
CA GLN A 178 -18.66 -38.50 8.50
C GLN A 178 -17.37 -39.19 8.93
N ASP A 179 -17.42 -40.44 9.41
CA ASP A 179 -16.24 -41.26 9.70
C ASP A 179 -15.44 -41.55 8.44
N SER A 180 -16.10 -41.84 7.31
CA SER A 180 -15.42 -42.03 6.01
C SER A 180 -14.66 -40.77 5.56
N LEU A 181 -15.25 -39.59 5.72
CA LEU A 181 -14.63 -38.29 5.43
C LEU A 181 -13.44 -37.98 6.35
N ILE A 182 -13.46 -38.45 7.60
CA ILE A 182 -12.32 -38.29 8.52
C ILE A 182 -11.17 -39.21 8.13
N VAL A 183 -11.47 -40.45 7.75
CA VAL A 183 -10.44 -41.42 7.30
C VAL A 183 -9.75 -40.92 6.02
N GLU A 184 -10.50 -40.36 5.07
CA GLU A 184 -9.96 -39.74 3.86
C GLU A 184 -9.06 -38.53 4.19
N ARG A 185 -9.49 -37.66 5.11
CA ARG A 185 -8.68 -36.53 5.61
C ARG A 185 -7.40 -36.97 6.31
N GLU A 186 -7.43 -38.04 7.11
CA GLU A 186 -6.22 -38.60 7.72
C GLU A 186 -5.26 -39.19 6.68
N ALA A 187 -5.77 -39.71 5.56
CA ALA A 187 -4.94 -40.16 4.44
C ALA A 187 -4.26 -38.98 3.72
N GLU A 188 -4.97 -37.88 3.47
CA GLU A 188 -4.39 -36.66 2.89
C GLU A 188 -3.28 -36.06 3.77
N ILE A 189 -3.52 -35.97 5.09
CA ILE A 189 -2.52 -35.47 6.05
C ILE A 189 -1.25 -36.34 6.01
N ARG A 190 -1.41 -37.67 5.93
CA ARG A 190 -0.27 -38.60 5.79
C ARG A 190 0.50 -38.39 4.49
N ASN A 191 -0.18 -38.12 3.37
CA ASN A 191 0.48 -37.83 2.09
C ASN A 191 1.29 -36.53 2.14
N ILE A 192 0.76 -35.48 2.77
CA ILE A 192 1.47 -34.21 2.93
C ILE A 192 2.69 -34.37 3.85
N GLU A 193 2.58 -35.17 4.92
CA GLU A 193 3.70 -35.49 5.82
C GLU A 193 4.82 -36.28 5.12
N GLN A 194 4.47 -37.22 4.25
CA GLN A 194 5.44 -37.93 3.43
C GLN A 194 6.17 -36.97 2.47
N GLY A 195 5.45 -36.03 1.85
CA GLY A 195 6.02 -35.00 0.98
C GLY A 195 7.03 -34.08 1.68
N VAL A 196 6.85 -33.79 2.97
CA VAL A 196 7.82 -33.02 3.79
C VAL A 196 9.15 -33.76 3.91
N THR A 197 9.11 -35.08 4.06
CA THR A 197 10.31 -35.91 4.21
C THR A 197 11.11 -35.94 2.91
N GLU A 198 10.44 -36.13 1.77
CA GLU A 198 11.06 -36.12 0.43
C GLU A 198 11.74 -34.78 0.10
N LEU A 199 11.11 -33.64 0.44
CA LEU A 199 11.69 -32.32 0.17
C LEU A 199 12.84 -31.97 1.12
N ASN A 200 12.85 -32.53 2.33
CA ASN A 200 13.97 -32.35 3.27
C ASN A 200 15.23 -33.09 2.83
N GLU A 201 15.10 -34.20 2.09
CA GLU A 201 16.24 -34.85 1.44
C GLU A 201 16.79 -33.97 0.32
N LEU A 202 15.92 -33.39 -0.51
CA LEU A 202 16.30 -32.47 -1.58
C LEU A 202 16.99 -31.20 -1.05
N PHE A 203 16.54 -30.69 0.10
CA PHE A 203 17.19 -29.57 0.80
C PHE A 203 18.62 -29.93 1.25
N ARG A 204 18.83 -31.13 1.80
CA ARG A 204 20.16 -31.57 2.25
C ARG A 204 21.13 -31.74 1.09
N ASP A 205 20.66 -32.34 0.00
CA ASP A 205 21.46 -32.54 -1.22
C ASP A 205 21.94 -31.21 -1.80
N VAL A 206 21.04 -30.23 -1.95
CA VAL A 206 21.39 -28.92 -2.53
C VAL A 206 22.18 -28.06 -1.55
N ALA A 207 21.89 -28.12 -0.25
CA ALA A 207 22.66 -27.40 0.77
C ALA A 207 24.12 -27.90 0.86
N HIS A 208 24.36 -29.20 0.66
CA HIS A 208 25.71 -29.75 0.62
C HIS A 208 26.49 -29.22 -0.59
N ILE A 209 25.87 -29.25 -1.78
CA ILE A 209 26.47 -28.79 -3.03
C ILE A 209 26.80 -27.28 -3.01
N VAL A 210 25.92 -26.47 -2.40
CA VAL A 210 26.13 -25.02 -2.27
C VAL A 210 27.19 -24.66 -1.23
N ASN A 211 27.33 -25.47 -0.17
CA ASN A 211 28.36 -25.26 0.85
C ASN A 211 29.77 -25.70 0.38
N GLU A 212 29.88 -26.75 -0.44
CA GLU A 212 31.18 -27.20 -0.97
C GLU A 212 31.80 -26.23 -1.99
N GLN A 213 30.98 -25.48 -2.74
CA GLN A 213 31.48 -24.47 -3.69
C GLN A 213 31.49 -23.02 -3.13
N GLY A 214 31.09 -22.86 -1.86
CA GLY A 214 31.17 -21.60 -1.11
C GLY A 214 32.57 -21.28 -0.59
N GLU A 215 33.55 -22.19 -0.72
CA GLU A 215 34.96 -21.93 -0.39
C GLU A 215 35.67 -21.14 -1.50
N LEU A 216 35.24 -19.88 -1.65
CA LEU A 216 36.15 -18.78 -1.94
C LEU A 216 35.71 -17.55 -1.14
N LEU A 217 35.46 -17.77 0.14
CA LEU A 217 35.38 -16.74 1.19
C LEU A 217 36.48 -17.04 2.21
N ASP A 218 37.72 -16.95 1.75
CA ASP A 218 38.87 -16.83 2.65
C ASP A 218 38.79 -15.48 3.36
N ASN A 219 38.22 -15.51 4.58
CA ASN A 219 38.65 -14.71 5.73
C ASN A 219 38.19 -15.36 7.06
N ILE A 220 38.11 -16.69 7.07
CA ILE A 220 37.93 -17.48 8.31
C ILE A 220 39.18 -18.31 8.58
N HIS A 221 39.96 -18.70 7.56
CA HIS A 221 41.20 -19.45 7.74
C HIS A 221 42.26 -18.66 8.55
N GLU A 222 42.39 -17.35 8.28
CA GLU A 222 43.29 -16.46 9.03
C GLU A 222 42.83 -16.24 10.49
N ASN A 223 41.51 -16.29 10.74
CA ASN A 223 40.94 -16.18 12.08
C ASN A 223 40.98 -17.50 12.86
N VAL A 224 40.92 -18.65 12.19
CA VAL A 224 41.07 -19.97 12.83
C VAL A 224 42.52 -20.24 13.23
N GLU A 225 43.51 -19.86 12.40
CA GLU A 225 44.93 -19.94 12.77
C GLU A 225 45.30 -18.99 13.92
N ASN A 226 44.74 -17.77 13.97
CA ASN A 226 44.90 -16.87 15.12
C ASN A 226 44.19 -17.37 16.38
N THR A 227 43.00 -17.98 16.25
CA THR A 227 42.30 -18.63 17.38
C THR A 227 43.09 -19.84 17.90
N ARG A 228 43.76 -20.57 17.00
CA ARG A 228 44.62 -21.71 17.35
C ARG A 228 45.92 -21.27 18.04
N TRP A 229 46.45 -20.08 17.72
CA TRP A 229 47.58 -19.45 18.41
C TRP A 229 47.23 -19.06 19.86
N VAL A 230 46.04 -18.52 20.09
CA VAL A 230 45.57 -18.14 21.44
C VAL A 230 45.32 -19.38 22.30
N ILE A 231 44.71 -20.44 21.75
CA ILE A 231 44.44 -21.69 22.48
C ILE A 231 45.74 -22.40 22.91
N ARG A 232 46.82 -22.29 22.13
CA ARG A 232 48.10 -22.95 22.42
C ARG A 232 48.91 -22.26 23.53
N ASN A 233 48.69 -20.97 23.76
CA ASN A 233 49.39 -20.17 24.76
C ASN A 233 48.61 -19.98 26.08
N CYS A 234 47.38 -20.48 26.17
CA CYS A 234 46.56 -20.41 27.40
C CYS A 234 46.52 -21.72 28.21
N LEU A 235 47.35 -22.70 27.89
CA LEU A 235 47.51 -23.92 28.71
C LEU A 235 48.67 -23.76 29.70
N ASP A 236 48.50 -22.88 30.68
CA ASP A 236 49.28 -22.89 31.92
C ASP A 236 48.34 -23.28 33.09
N PRO A 237 48.62 -24.30 33.93
CA PRO A 237 47.58 -24.95 34.74
C PRO A 237 47.15 -24.24 36.05
N GLU A 238 47.42 -22.95 36.27
CA GLU A 238 47.23 -22.30 37.59
C GLU A 238 46.33 -21.05 37.58
N ILE A 239 45.09 -21.11 37.07
CA ILE A 239 44.11 -20.02 37.26
C ILE A 239 42.78 -20.54 37.82
N ALA A 240 42.37 -19.97 38.96
CA ALA A 240 41.27 -20.43 39.81
C ALA A 240 39.86 -19.98 39.32
N PRO A 241 38.76 -20.61 39.80
CA PRO A 241 37.41 -20.51 39.21
C PRO A 241 36.67 -19.17 39.33
N ALA A 242 37.28 -18.13 39.89
CA ALA A 242 36.62 -16.83 40.13
C ALA A 242 36.72 -15.85 38.95
N GLU A 243 37.60 -16.08 37.97
CA GLU A 243 37.85 -15.14 36.85
C GLU A 243 37.05 -15.45 35.57
N LEU A 244 36.44 -16.65 35.47
CA LEU A 244 35.65 -17.06 34.29
C LEU A 244 34.37 -16.24 34.08
N GLY A 245 33.80 -15.67 35.15
CA GLY A 245 32.59 -14.84 35.09
C GLY A 245 32.83 -13.47 34.45
N CYS A 246 33.97 -12.85 34.76
CA CYS A 246 34.37 -11.55 34.19
C CYS A 246 34.79 -11.69 32.71
N PHE A 247 35.39 -12.84 32.36
CA PHE A 247 35.83 -13.15 31.01
C PHE A 247 34.65 -13.39 30.04
N ARG A 248 33.57 -14.05 30.48
CA ARG A 248 32.36 -14.24 29.64
C ARG A 248 31.68 -12.92 29.27
N GLN A 249 31.66 -11.96 30.20
CA GLN A 249 31.01 -10.67 29.97
C GLN A 249 31.86 -9.76 29.07
N SER A 250 33.19 -9.84 29.20
CA SER A 250 34.14 -9.14 28.34
C SER A 250 34.21 -9.74 26.93
N LEU A 251 34.17 -11.07 26.80
CA LEU A 251 34.16 -11.77 25.51
C LEU A 251 32.83 -11.56 24.77
N LEU A 252 31.70 -11.53 25.47
CA LEU A 252 30.40 -11.20 24.86
C LEU A 252 30.35 -9.75 24.38
N ALA A 253 30.91 -8.80 25.16
CA ALA A 253 31.06 -7.41 24.74
C ALA A 253 31.98 -7.27 23.52
N PHE A 254 33.11 -7.99 23.49
CA PHE A 254 34.08 -7.96 22.40
C PHE A 254 33.56 -8.64 21.12
N VAL A 255 32.79 -9.73 21.25
CA VAL A 255 32.12 -10.39 20.11
C VAL A 255 30.97 -9.53 19.58
N THR A 256 30.26 -8.80 20.46
CA THR A 256 29.23 -7.83 20.04
C THR A 256 29.85 -6.63 19.32
N GLU A 257 31.00 -6.13 19.78
CA GLU A 257 31.81 -5.12 19.07
C GLU A 257 32.36 -5.64 17.74
N MET A 258 32.86 -6.88 17.68
CA MET A 258 33.38 -7.47 16.43
C MET A 258 32.29 -7.69 15.38
N VAL A 259 31.11 -8.18 15.78
CA VAL A 259 29.95 -8.36 14.88
C VAL A 259 29.38 -6.99 14.43
N SER A 260 29.52 -5.95 15.24
CA SER A 260 29.21 -4.56 14.88
C SER A 260 30.26 -3.90 13.97
N SER A 261 31.45 -4.50 13.79
CA SER A 261 32.60 -3.85 13.13
C SER A 261 32.90 -4.33 11.71
N ALA A 262 32.08 -5.23 11.14
CA ALA A 262 32.17 -5.50 9.71
C ALA A 262 31.82 -4.20 8.97
N ALA A 263 32.83 -3.54 8.39
CA ALA A 263 32.63 -2.26 7.72
C ALA A 263 31.51 -2.37 6.68
N LEU A 264 30.39 -1.70 6.94
CA LEU A 264 29.27 -1.57 6.01
C LEU A 264 29.82 -1.09 4.67
N THR A 265 29.82 -2.01 3.71
CA THR A 265 30.32 -1.72 2.38
C THR A 265 29.12 -1.38 1.51
N ALA A 266 29.04 -0.11 1.09
CA ALA A 266 28.02 0.33 0.15
C ALA A 266 28.03 -0.55 -1.11
N SER A 267 26.86 -1.06 -1.52
CA SER A 267 26.73 -1.83 -2.74
C SER A 267 27.12 -0.99 -3.97
N ALA A 268 27.40 -1.66 -5.09
CA ALA A 268 27.65 -0.96 -6.35
C ALA A 268 26.44 -0.11 -6.78
N ALA A 269 25.21 -0.60 -6.52
CA ALA A 269 23.98 0.14 -6.80
C ALA A 269 23.86 1.37 -5.90
N LEU A 270 24.13 1.26 -4.59
CA LEU A 270 24.09 2.42 -3.70
C LEU A 270 25.13 3.47 -4.10
N LYS A 271 26.36 3.05 -4.42
CA LYS A 271 27.43 3.95 -4.87
C LYS A 271 27.07 4.70 -6.16
N SER A 272 26.29 4.10 -7.06
CA SER A 272 25.83 4.80 -8.27
C SER A 272 24.67 5.77 -8.00
N ARG A 273 23.90 5.56 -6.93
CA ARG A 273 22.79 6.45 -6.53
C ARG A 273 23.21 7.61 -5.63
N VAL A 274 24.25 7.45 -4.81
CA VAL A 274 24.77 8.49 -3.91
C VAL A 274 25.97 9.16 -4.55
N LYS A 275 25.70 10.22 -5.33
CA LYS A 275 26.71 10.96 -6.10
C LYS A 275 27.63 11.81 -5.22
N ARG A 276 27.27 12.05 -3.95
CA ARG A 276 28.11 12.76 -2.96
C ARG A 276 28.91 11.79 -2.07
N PRO A 277 30.24 11.63 -2.27
CA PRO A 277 31.02 10.62 -1.55
C PRO A 277 31.03 10.78 -0.03
N SER A 278 30.94 12.03 0.48
CA SER A 278 30.95 12.30 1.91
C SER A 278 29.70 11.79 2.64
N LEU A 279 28.63 11.43 1.92
CA LEU A 279 27.43 10.83 2.53
C LEU A 279 27.53 9.31 2.59
N LEU A 280 28.33 8.67 1.73
CA LEU A 280 28.59 7.23 1.80
C LEU A 280 29.31 6.85 3.10
N SER A 281 30.11 7.75 3.69
CA SER A 281 30.71 7.52 5.01
C SER A 281 29.70 7.58 6.16
N LYS A 282 28.44 7.96 5.89
CA LYS A 282 27.32 7.93 6.84
C LYS A 282 26.42 6.71 6.62
N LEU A 283 26.84 5.72 5.83
CA LEU A 283 26.13 4.45 5.69
C LEU A 283 26.02 3.77 7.06
N ALA A 284 24.81 3.37 7.44
CA ALA A 284 24.53 2.79 8.75
C ALA A 284 23.58 1.59 8.65
N HIS A 285 23.69 0.68 9.62
CA HIS A 285 22.67 -0.35 9.83
C HIS A 285 21.46 0.30 10.54
N PRO A 286 20.21 -0.02 10.16
CA PRO A 286 19.02 0.53 10.79
C PRO A 286 19.03 0.42 12.32
N GLU A 287 19.45 -0.71 12.88
CA GLU A 287 19.49 -0.99 14.31
C GLU A 287 20.39 -0.04 15.11
N ASP A 288 21.44 0.53 14.51
CA ASP A 288 22.34 1.49 15.17
C ASP A 288 21.69 2.87 15.38
N LEU A 289 20.52 3.08 14.76
CA LEU A 289 19.85 4.37 14.68
C LEU A 289 18.75 4.56 15.73
N ILE A 290 18.46 3.54 16.57
CA ILE A 290 17.43 3.60 17.63
C ILE A 290 17.59 4.84 18.51
N LYS A 291 18.83 5.24 18.81
CA LYS A 291 19.16 6.44 19.62
C LYS A 291 18.60 7.75 19.05
N HIS A 292 18.27 7.80 17.76
CA HIS A 292 17.66 8.96 17.10
C HIS A 292 16.14 9.03 17.29
N PHE A 293 15.52 7.99 17.85
CA PHE A 293 14.08 7.87 18.06
C PHE A 293 13.73 7.68 19.55
N PRO A 294 14.02 8.66 20.42
CA PRO A 294 13.58 8.59 21.81
C PRO A 294 12.04 8.62 21.89
N ASN A 295 11.48 8.06 22.96
CA ASN A 295 10.04 8.13 23.22
C ASN A 295 9.54 9.58 23.20
N GLY A 296 8.40 9.82 22.55
CA GLY A 296 7.81 11.14 22.38
C GLY A 296 8.41 11.98 21.24
N ALA A 297 9.30 11.40 20.42
CA ALA A 297 9.87 12.10 19.27
C ALA A 297 8.81 12.48 18.21
N TYR A 298 9.07 13.60 17.55
CA TYR A 298 8.33 14.14 16.42
C TYR A 298 9.04 13.70 15.15
N ILE A 299 8.41 12.79 14.41
CA ILE A 299 8.98 12.10 13.27
C ILE A 299 8.25 12.54 12.00
N GLY A 300 9.03 12.93 10.99
CA GLY A 300 8.52 13.12 9.63
C GLY A 300 8.86 11.93 8.73
N TRP A 301 7.91 11.44 7.95
CA TRP A 301 8.18 10.47 6.87
C TRP A 301 7.83 11.06 5.52
N SER A 302 8.67 10.78 4.52
CA SER A 302 8.22 10.85 3.14
C SER A 302 7.07 9.86 2.91
N GLY A 303 6.32 10.08 1.84
CA GLY A 303 5.29 9.15 1.42
C GLY A 303 3.95 9.82 1.17
N PHE A 304 3.28 9.32 0.14
CA PHE A 304 1.99 9.80 -0.28
C PHE A 304 1.20 8.68 -0.96
N THR A 305 0.08 8.29 -0.35
CA THR A 305 -0.82 7.22 -0.83
C THR A 305 -0.19 5.84 -0.93
N GLY A 306 0.72 5.52 0.00
CA GLY A 306 1.41 4.22 0.05
C GLY A 306 2.55 4.08 -0.94
N VAL A 307 3.15 5.20 -1.36
CA VAL A 307 4.27 5.26 -2.31
C VAL A 307 5.30 6.26 -1.82
N GLY A 308 6.59 5.97 -1.98
CA GLY A 308 7.68 6.90 -1.66
C GLY A 308 7.93 7.07 -0.16
N TYR A 309 7.48 6.11 0.66
CA TYR A 309 7.64 6.12 2.11
C TYR A 309 8.87 5.30 2.54
N PRO A 310 9.53 5.65 3.66
CA PRO A 310 10.63 4.85 4.19
C PRO A 310 10.13 3.49 4.66
N LYS A 311 10.94 2.45 4.48
CA LYS A 311 10.55 1.04 4.69
C LYS A 311 11.42 0.38 5.77
N LYS A 312 12.74 0.58 5.72
CA LYS A 312 13.69 -0.12 6.60
C LYS A 312 13.63 0.42 8.03
N ILE A 313 13.68 1.73 8.24
CA ILE A 313 13.59 2.35 9.57
C ILE A 313 12.26 2.07 10.25
N PRO A 314 11.09 2.28 9.60
CA PRO A 314 9.82 1.99 10.25
C PRO A 314 9.68 0.52 10.64
N THR A 315 10.16 -0.39 9.79
CA THR A 315 10.18 -1.83 10.09
C THR A 315 11.09 -2.13 11.27
N MET A 316 12.32 -1.59 11.28
CA MET A 316 13.29 -1.77 12.36
C MET A 316 12.73 -1.28 13.70
N LEU A 317 12.08 -0.12 13.75
CA LEU A 317 11.50 0.41 14.98
C LEU A 317 10.37 -0.49 15.50
N ALA A 318 9.56 -1.06 14.61
CA ALA A 318 8.52 -2.02 15.00
C ALA A 318 9.13 -3.33 15.53
N ASP A 319 10.15 -3.86 14.85
CA ASP A 319 10.90 -5.06 15.29
C ASP A 319 11.53 -4.82 16.67
N HIS A 320 12.11 -3.63 16.91
CA HIS A 320 12.68 -3.26 18.19
C HIS A 320 11.62 -3.22 19.30
N VAL A 321 10.44 -2.66 19.02
CA VAL A 321 9.34 -2.62 19.98
C VAL A 321 8.85 -4.02 20.35
N GLU A 322 8.73 -4.90 19.37
CA GLU A 322 8.30 -6.29 19.57
C GLU A 322 9.34 -7.09 20.36
N LYS A 323 10.61 -7.04 19.95
CA LYS A 323 11.71 -7.79 20.58
C LYS A 323 11.95 -7.41 22.03
N ASN A 324 11.59 -6.19 22.44
CA ASN A 324 11.89 -5.65 23.77
C ASN A 324 10.62 -5.38 24.61
N ASP A 325 9.45 -5.86 24.19
CA ASP A 325 8.17 -5.69 24.89
C ASP A 325 7.84 -4.22 25.23
N LEU A 326 8.01 -3.34 24.23
CA LEU A 326 7.84 -1.88 24.36
C LEU A 326 6.51 -1.35 23.81
N GLN A 327 5.54 -2.21 23.54
CA GLN A 327 4.25 -1.83 22.96
C GLN A 327 3.56 -0.79 23.85
N GLY A 328 3.21 0.36 23.26
CA GLY A 328 2.65 1.50 23.99
C GLY A 328 3.61 2.25 24.92
N LYS A 329 4.87 1.80 25.09
CA LYS A 329 5.92 2.49 25.86
C LYS A 329 6.78 3.40 24.99
N LEU A 330 6.92 3.05 23.72
CA LEU A 330 7.64 3.82 22.71
C LEU A 330 6.65 4.38 21.70
N ARG A 331 6.30 5.65 21.85
CA ARG A 331 5.26 6.34 21.09
C ARG A 331 5.79 7.60 20.43
N TYR A 332 5.21 7.96 19.28
CA TYR A 332 5.69 9.05 18.44
C TYR A 332 4.58 9.94 17.90
N SER A 333 4.91 11.22 17.67
CA SER A 333 4.11 12.11 16.82
C SER A 333 4.58 11.96 15.38
N LEU A 334 3.72 11.41 14.52
CA LEU A 334 4.04 11.05 13.15
C LEU A 334 3.39 12.00 12.13
N PHE A 335 4.22 12.62 11.29
CA PHE A 335 3.85 13.53 10.23
C PHE A 335 4.24 12.94 8.88
N VAL A 336 3.28 12.79 7.97
CA VAL A 336 3.48 12.19 6.63
C VAL A 336 2.79 13.09 5.62
N GLY A 337 3.15 13.04 4.33
CA GLY A 337 2.45 13.84 3.31
C GLY A 337 0.94 13.53 3.24
N ALA A 338 0.60 12.26 3.04
CA ALA A 338 -0.76 11.73 3.18
C ALA A 338 -0.71 10.37 3.90
N SER A 339 -1.24 9.29 3.31
CA SER A 339 -1.04 7.93 3.82
C SER A 339 0.31 7.33 3.40
N SER A 340 0.90 6.52 4.26
CA SER A 340 2.11 5.73 4.00
C SER A 340 1.74 4.29 3.62
N GLY A 341 2.72 3.37 3.56
CA GLY A 341 2.48 1.94 3.40
C GLY A 341 1.61 1.38 4.52
N ALA A 342 0.50 0.74 4.15
CA ALA A 342 -0.47 0.23 5.11
C ALA A 342 0.11 -0.89 5.98
N GLU A 343 1.03 -1.68 5.44
CA GLU A 343 1.77 -2.72 6.16
C GLU A 343 2.66 -2.14 7.27
N THR A 344 3.18 -0.93 7.05
CA THR A 344 4.03 -0.22 7.99
C THR A 344 3.19 0.49 9.05
N GLU A 345 2.26 1.35 8.65
CA GLU A 345 1.46 2.15 9.59
C GLU A 345 0.50 1.32 10.43
N ASN A 346 -0.10 0.26 9.88
CA ASN A 346 -0.95 -0.62 10.67
C ASN A 346 -0.15 -1.39 11.72
N ARG A 347 1.08 -1.81 11.42
CA ARG A 347 1.95 -2.46 12.39
C ARG A 347 2.29 -1.51 13.54
N TRP A 348 2.68 -0.27 13.22
CA TRP A 348 2.89 0.77 14.24
C TRP A 348 1.66 1.04 15.09
N ALA A 349 0.47 1.14 14.47
CA ALA A 349 -0.78 1.32 15.19
C ALA A 349 -1.14 0.12 16.08
N ALA A 350 -0.94 -1.12 15.60
CA ALA A 350 -1.18 -2.34 16.37
C ALA A 350 -0.26 -2.46 17.59
N LEU A 351 0.99 -2.01 17.46
CA LEU A 351 1.97 -1.94 18.55
C LEU A 351 1.79 -0.70 19.46
N ASN A 352 0.76 0.13 19.20
CA ASN A 352 0.45 1.36 19.93
C ASN A 352 1.62 2.37 19.93
N MET A 353 2.38 2.44 18.84
CA MET A 353 3.55 3.32 18.67
C MET A 353 3.18 4.73 18.21
N ILE A 354 1.93 4.98 17.83
CA ILE A 354 1.49 6.28 17.31
C ILE A 354 0.76 7.02 18.43
N GLU A 355 1.27 8.18 18.82
CA GLU A 355 0.60 9.12 19.73
C GLU A 355 -0.25 10.11 18.97
N ARG A 356 0.33 10.71 17.92
CA ARG A 356 -0.33 11.70 17.06
C ARG A 356 -0.05 11.37 15.60
N ARG A 357 -1.03 11.58 14.73
CA ARG A 357 -0.92 11.37 13.29
C ARG A 357 -1.58 12.51 12.50
N ALA A 358 -0.93 12.94 11.43
CA ALA A 358 -1.50 13.88 10.46
C ALA A 358 -0.84 13.77 9.08
N PRO A 359 -1.50 14.19 7.98
CA PRO A 359 -2.87 14.74 7.90
C PRO A 359 -3.90 13.77 7.30
N HIS A 360 -3.48 12.60 6.83
CA HIS A 360 -4.35 11.63 6.17
C HIS A 360 -3.81 10.23 6.40
N GLN A 361 -4.66 9.22 6.57
CA GLN A 361 -4.22 7.84 6.78
C GLN A 361 -5.08 6.86 5.98
N VAL A 362 -4.52 5.69 5.70
CA VAL A 362 -5.27 4.55 5.18
C VAL A 362 -4.75 3.30 5.86
N GLY A 363 -5.61 2.62 6.60
CA GLY A 363 -5.27 1.33 7.19
C GLY A 363 -6.25 0.91 8.28
N LYS A 364 -6.46 -0.39 8.42
CA LYS A 364 -7.46 -0.94 9.35
C LYS A 364 -7.12 -0.66 10.81
N GLU A 365 -5.89 -0.94 11.23
CA GLU A 365 -5.48 -0.80 12.63
C GLU A 365 -5.25 0.66 13.01
N ILE A 366 -4.72 1.48 12.10
CA ILE A 366 -4.60 2.92 12.33
C ILE A 366 -5.97 3.60 12.42
N ALA A 367 -6.90 3.32 11.51
CA ALA A 367 -8.27 3.83 11.60
C ALA A 367 -8.96 3.36 12.89
N LYS A 368 -8.76 2.11 13.31
CA LYS A 368 -9.27 1.59 14.58
C LYS A 368 -8.67 2.32 15.78
N GLY A 369 -7.36 2.59 15.78
CA GLY A 369 -6.66 3.35 16.82
C GLY A 369 -7.13 4.80 16.93
N ILE A 370 -7.51 5.42 15.82
CA ILE A 370 -8.11 6.76 15.81
C ILE A 370 -9.52 6.71 16.39
N ASN A 371 -10.37 5.85 15.85
CA ASN A 371 -11.78 5.79 16.23
C ASN A 371 -12.03 5.27 17.65
N ASN A 372 -11.04 4.62 18.29
CA ASN A 372 -11.11 4.23 19.70
C ASN A 372 -10.34 5.18 20.64
N GLY A 373 -9.84 6.31 20.14
CA GLY A 373 -9.16 7.34 20.91
C GLY A 373 -7.73 7.02 21.35
N LYS A 374 -7.10 5.96 20.83
CA LYS A 374 -5.68 5.64 21.12
C LYS A 374 -4.70 6.54 20.37
N ILE A 375 -5.09 7.02 19.19
CA ILE A 375 -4.27 7.86 18.31
C ILE A 375 -4.93 9.23 18.19
N ASN A 376 -4.20 10.30 18.53
CA ASN A 376 -4.65 11.67 18.29
C ASN A 376 -4.47 11.99 16.80
N PHE A 377 -5.55 11.93 16.03
CA PHE A 377 -5.52 12.26 14.61
C PHE A 377 -6.13 13.64 14.37
N PHE A 378 -5.49 14.40 13.50
CA PHE A 378 -6.13 15.53 12.85
C PHE A 378 -5.84 15.42 11.36
N ASP A 379 -6.89 15.58 10.57
CA ASP A 379 -6.78 15.81 9.15
C ASP A 379 -6.78 17.29 8.82
N LYS A 380 -6.24 17.60 7.66
CA LYS A 380 -6.06 18.95 7.16
C LYS A 380 -6.07 18.92 5.64
N HIS A 381 -6.52 20.01 5.03
CA HIS A 381 -6.24 20.31 3.62
C HIS A 381 -4.78 20.00 3.30
N LEU A 382 -4.54 19.14 2.32
CA LEU A 382 -3.20 18.66 2.02
C LEU A 382 -2.28 19.78 1.50
N SER A 383 -2.84 20.81 0.88
CA SER A 383 -2.08 22.02 0.50
C SER A 383 -1.57 22.82 1.71
N MET A 384 -2.31 22.80 2.82
CA MET A 384 -2.04 23.61 4.01
C MET A 384 -1.20 22.90 5.04
N PHE A 385 -1.33 21.57 5.17
CA PHE A 385 -0.57 20.78 6.14
C PHE A 385 0.94 21.08 6.14
N PRO A 386 1.68 20.99 5.00
CA PRO A 386 3.11 21.26 4.98
C PRO A 386 3.42 22.74 5.31
N VAL A 387 2.55 23.68 4.90
CA VAL A 387 2.71 25.11 5.20
C VAL A 387 2.58 25.38 6.70
N ASP A 388 1.52 24.86 7.32
CA ASP A 388 1.23 25.05 8.75
C ASP A 388 2.32 24.40 9.62
N LEU A 389 2.93 23.31 9.14
CA LEU A 389 4.11 22.72 9.76
C LEU A 389 5.29 23.71 9.74
N VAL A 390 5.59 24.33 8.60
CA VAL A 390 6.69 25.32 8.46
C VAL A 390 6.42 26.60 9.27
N TYR A 391 5.15 26.95 9.48
CA TYR A 391 4.76 28.00 10.42
C TYR A 391 4.99 27.63 11.90
N GLY A 392 5.24 26.35 12.18
CA GLY A 392 5.50 25.84 13.51
C GLY A 392 4.24 25.49 14.29
N PHE A 393 3.05 25.45 13.68
CA PHE A 393 1.82 25.19 14.44
C PHE A 393 1.78 23.79 15.05
N TYR A 394 2.45 22.83 14.41
CA TYR A 394 2.52 21.44 14.89
C TYR A 394 3.74 21.17 15.78
N THR A 395 4.69 22.10 15.86
CA THR A 395 5.91 22.00 16.68
C THR A 395 6.00 23.12 17.73
N LYS A 396 4.93 23.91 17.90
CA LYS A 396 4.87 25.08 18.81
C LYS A 396 5.19 24.76 20.27
N ASP A 397 4.92 23.51 20.68
CA ASP A 397 5.16 23.04 22.05
C ASP A 397 6.58 22.46 22.22
N LYS A 398 7.40 22.46 21.15
CA LYS A 398 8.79 22.01 21.18
C LYS A 398 9.75 23.18 21.42
N PRO A 399 10.83 22.98 22.23
CA PRO A 399 11.80 24.04 22.53
C PRO A 399 12.47 24.66 21.29
N ASN A 400 12.69 23.87 20.23
CA ASN A 400 13.37 24.30 19.01
C ASN A 400 12.42 24.48 17.81
N ASN A 401 11.11 24.25 17.99
CA ASN A 401 10.11 24.32 16.92
C ASN A 401 10.50 23.51 15.66
N LYS A 402 11.07 22.31 15.85
CA LYS A 402 11.53 21.41 14.76
C LYS A 402 11.03 19.97 14.97
N LEU A 403 11.09 19.18 13.90
CA LEU A 403 10.94 17.73 13.93
C LEU A 403 12.29 17.12 14.34
N ASP A 404 12.27 16.18 15.29
CA ASP A 404 13.50 15.58 15.84
C ASP A 404 14.27 14.79 14.78
N VAL A 405 13.54 14.10 13.91
CA VAL A 405 14.10 13.28 12.84
C VAL A 405 13.11 13.15 11.69
N VAL A 406 13.62 13.29 10.47
CA VAL A 406 12.89 13.03 9.25
C VAL A 406 13.55 11.88 8.51
N VAL A 407 12.73 10.90 8.14
CA VAL A 407 13.15 9.73 7.35
C VAL A 407 12.54 9.86 5.97
N VAL A 408 13.38 9.93 4.95
CA VAL A 408 12.96 10.15 3.57
C VAL A 408 13.50 9.05 2.67
N GLU A 409 12.62 8.46 1.87
CA GLU A 409 13.02 7.60 0.76
C GLU A 409 13.52 8.44 -0.42
N ALA A 410 14.63 8.02 -1.01
CA ALA A 410 15.25 8.65 -2.16
C ALA A 410 15.52 7.63 -3.26
N SER A 411 15.35 8.03 -4.53
CA SER A 411 15.87 7.26 -5.66
C SER A 411 17.36 7.51 -5.86
N GLU A 412 17.82 8.74 -5.61
CA GLU A 412 19.19 9.21 -5.76
C GLU A 412 19.52 10.35 -4.77
N VAL A 413 20.81 10.56 -4.52
CA VAL A 413 21.35 11.74 -3.84
C VAL A 413 22.39 12.39 -4.75
N LEU A 414 22.19 13.66 -5.09
CA LEU A 414 23.03 14.41 -6.04
C LEU A 414 24.37 14.84 -5.42
N GLU A 415 25.29 15.36 -6.23
CA GLU A 415 26.64 15.78 -5.80
C GLU A 415 26.60 16.90 -4.75
N ASP A 416 25.65 17.82 -4.89
CA ASP A 416 25.39 18.91 -3.93
C ASP A 416 24.72 18.40 -2.63
N GLY A 417 24.30 17.14 -2.60
CA GLY A 417 23.59 16.50 -1.50
C GLY A 417 22.07 16.52 -1.64
N GLY A 418 21.53 17.13 -2.71
CA GLY A 418 20.09 17.18 -2.97
C GLY A 418 19.45 15.79 -3.06
N ILE A 419 18.28 15.62 -2.47
CA ILE A 419 17.56 14.35 -2.43
C ILE A 419 16.61 14.27 -3.62
N VAL A 420 16.78 13.27 -4.48
CA VAL A 420 15.82 12.98 -5.55
C VAL A 420 14.77 12.01 -4.98
N PRO A 421 13.49 12.40 -4.89
CA PRO A 421 12.44 11.51 -4.36
C PRO A 421 12.22 10.27 -5.25
N GLY A 422 11.44 9.33 -4.73
CA GLY A 422 10.88 8.24 -5.53
C GLY A 422 9.65 8.70 -6.33
N ALA A 423 8.67 7.79 -6.46
CA ALA A 423 7.42 8.02 -7.18
C ALA A 423 6.42 8.95 -6.46
N SER A 424 6.81 9.57 -5.34
CA SER A 424 6.03 10.60 -4.67
C SER A 424 6.91 11.69 -4.03
N VAL A 425 6.35 12.89 -3.90
CA VAL A 425 6.98 14.02 -3.20
C VAL A 425 6.28 14.27 -1.87
N GLY A 426 4.95 14.45 -1.90
CA GLY A 426 4.15 14.74 -0.72
C GLY A 426 4.63 16.01 0.00
N ALA A 427 4.76 15.91 1.32
CA ALA A 427 5.27 16.97 2.19
C ALA A 427 6.77 16.85 2.47
N SER A 428 7.51 15.98 1.77
CA SER A 428 8.94 15.75 2.03
C SER A 428 9.78 17.04 2.06
N PRO A 429 9.61 18.01 1.12
CA PRO A 429 10.40 19.24 1.15
C PRO A 429 10.23 20.03 2.45
N GLU A 430 8.99 20.16 2.93
CA GLU A 430 8.67 20.91 4.14
C GLU A 430 8.99 20.14 5.43
N LEU A 431 8.83 18.81 5.42
CA LEU A 431 9.31 17.95 6.51
C LEU A 431 10.82 18.13 6.69
N ILE A 432 11.59 18.07 5.59
CA ILE A 432 13.04 18.27 5.61
C ILE A 432 13.42 19.70 6.04
N GLN A 433 12.69 20.72 5.59
CA GLN A 433 12.87 22.11 6.03
C GLN A 433 12.73 22.24 7.57
N MET A 434 11.89 21.40 8.16
CA MET A 434 11.62 21.35 9.60
C MET A 434 12.43 20.29 10.35
N ALA A 435 13.33 19.56 9.69
CA ALA A 435 14.13 18.52 10.33
C ALA A 435 15.33 19.09 11.11
N ASP A 436 15.55 18.55 12.31
CA ASP A 436 16.83 18.63 13.02
C ASP A 436 17.83 17.62 12.47
N LYS A 437 17.37 16.40 12.21
CA LYS A 437 18.17 15.27 11.69
C LYS A 437 17.46 14.65 10.50
N ILE A 438 18.24 14.26 9.49
CA ILE A 438 17.76 13.62 8.27
C ILE A 438 18.37 12.22 8.18
N ILE A 439 17.52 11.21 7.97
CA ILE A 439 17.92 9.86 7.58
C ILE A 439 17.40 9.64 6.16
N ILE A 440 18.30 9.23 5.26
CA ILE A 440 17.95 8.99 3.86
C ILE A 440 17.98 7.49 3.59
N GLU A 441 16.84 6.92 3.25
CA GLU A 441 16.74 5.56 2.71
C GLU A 441 16.85 5.63 1.18
N VAL A 442 18.02 5.29 0.65
CA VAL A 442 18.22 5.25 -0.81
C VAL A 442 17.76 3.90 -1.31
N ASN A 443 16.67 3.89 -2.08
CA ASN A 443 16.02 2.68 -2.55
C ASN A 443 16.58 2.25 -3.91
N THR A 444 17.38 1.19 -3.93
CA THR A 444 18.01 0.64 -5.14
C THR A 444 17.08 -0.29 -5.92
N ALA A 445 15.90 -0.64 -5.40
CA ALA A 445 14.89 -1.43 -6.10
C ALA A 445 13.97 -0.62 -7.03
N ILE A 446 14.06 0.71 -7.01
CA ILE A 446 13.34 1.62 -7.92
C ILE A 446 14.31 2.30 -8.90
N PRO A 447 13.88 2.68 -10.12
CA PRO A 447 14.75 3.35 -11.07
C PRO A 447 15.20 4.74 -10.55
N PRO A 448 16.29 5.29 -11.11
CA PRO A 448 16.65 6.70 -10.90
C PRO A 448 15.51 7.58 -11.44
N MET A 449 15.12 8.62 -10.69
CA MET A 449 13.99 9.49 -11.07
C MET A 449 14.38 10.96 -11.18
N GLU A 450 15.68 11.27 -11.27
CA GLU A 450 16.14 12.63 -11.47
C GLU A 450 15.48 13.25 -12.73
N GLY A 451 14.94 14.46 -12.56
CA GLY A 451 14.20 15.16 -13.62
C GLY A 451 12.69 14.98 -13.53
N LEU A 452 12.17 13.99 -12.82
CA LEU A 452 10.71 13.78 -12.68
C LEU A 452 10.04 14.83 -11.78
N HIS A 453 10.81 15.47 -10.90
CA HIS A 453 10.29 16.33 -9.85
C HIS A 453 10.49 17.83 -10.16
N ASP A 454 9.61 18.66 -9.62
CA ASP A 454 9.73 20.12 -9.59
C ASP A 454 9.47 20.61 -8.15
N ILE A 455 10.56 20.88 -7.44
CA ILE A 455 10.58 21.10 -5.99
C ILE A 455 10.73 22.59 -5.69
N THR A 456 9.78 23.11 -4.92
CA THR A 456 9.87 24.43 -4.29
C THR A 456 9.80 24.28 -2.79
N LEU A 457 10.68 24.96 -2.06
CA LEU A 457 10.57 25.06 -0.60
C LEU A 457 9.57 26.13 -0.19
N THR A 458 9.00 25.97 1.00
CA THR A 458 8.03 26.91 1.54
C THR A 458 8.67 28.18 2.04
N GLN A 459 8.20 29.30 1.48
CA GLN A 459 8.53 30.65 1.93
C GLN A 459 7.50 31.15 2.94
N LEU A 460 7.96 31.92 3.92
CA LEU A 460 7.12 32.49 4.96
C LEU A 460 6.46 33.81 4.51
N PRO A 461 5.20 34.07 4.92
CA PRO A 461 4.60 35.39 4.83
C PRO A 461 5.38 36.40 5.70
N PRO A 462 5.32 37.72 5.39
CA PRO A 462 4.46 38.36 4.39
C PRO A 462 5.08 38.47 2.98
N HIS A 463 6.20 37.80 2.70
CA HIS A 463 6.95 37.97 1.43
C HIS A 463 6.97 36.74 0.51
N ARG A 464 6.08 35.77 0.76
CA ARG A 464 5.89 34.60 -0.12
C ARG A 464 5.64 35.07 -1.56
N LYS A 465 6.41 34.51 -2.50
CA LYS A 465 6.27 34.82 -3.92
C LYS A 465 5.09 34.05 -4.54
N PRO A 466 4.42 34.60 -5.56
CA PRO A 466 3.41 33.87 -6.31
C PRO A 466 4.05 32.69 -7.05
N TYR A 467 3.28 31.62 -7.24
CA TYR A 467 3.70 30.49 -8.07
C TYR A 467 3.59 30.89 -9.54
N LEU A 468 4.69 30.84 -10.31
CA LEU A 468 4.71 31.22 -11.73
C LEU A 468 4.32 30.05 -12.64
N ILE A 469 3.20 29.39 -12.31
CA ILE A 469 2.63 28.26 -13.07
C ILE A 469 1.41 28.77 -13.82
N MET A 470 1.42 28.61 -15.14
CA MET A 470 0.37 29.00 -16.09
C MET A 470 -0.13 27.80 -16.91
N ALA A 471 0.63 26.71 -16.96
CA ALA A 471 0.27 25.44 -17.56
C ALA A 471 0.79 24.24 -16.72
N PRO A 472 0.16 23.05 -16.82
CA PRO A 472 0.59 21.88 -16.06
C PRO A 472 2.08 21.52 -16.20
N GLU A 473 2.66 21.71 -17.36
CA GLU A 473 4.07 21.39 -17.66
C GLU A 473 5.12 22.39 -17.11
N ASP A 474 4.70 23.57 -16.62
CA ASP A 474 5.63 24.64 -16.23
C ASP A 474 6.50 24.25 -15.03
N ARG A 475 7.82 24.27 -15.13
CA ARG A 475 8.73 24.05 -13.98
C ARG A 475 9.13 25.37 -13.34
N ILE A 476 9.12 25.42 -12.01
CA ILE A 476 9.42 26.65 -11.25
C ILE A 476 10.44 26.43 -10.12
N GLY A 477 10.91 25.20 -9.94
CA GLY A 477 11.76 24.75 -8.85
C GLY A 477 12.96 23.92 -9.33
N SER A 478 13.45 23.05 -8.45
CA SER A 478 14.57 22.15 -8.68
C SER A 478 14.13 20.71 -8.91
N THR A 479 14.99 19.89 -9.51
CA THR A 479 14.75 18.45 -9.73
C THR A 479 14.97 17.59 -8.49
N SER A 480 15.48 18.17 -7.40
CA SER A 480 15.76 17.52 -6.13
C SER A 480 15.37 18.42 -4.96
N ILE A 481 15.20 17.84 -3.78
CA ILE A 481 14.97 18.56 -2.53
C ILE A 481 16.34 19.04 -2.01
N PRO A 482 16.58 20.37 -1.95
CA PRO A 482 17.84 20.88 -1.41
C PRO A 482 17.89 20.68 0.10
N ILE A 483 19.04 20.23 0.60
CA ILE A 483 19.26 19.97 2.03
C ILE A 483 20.59 20.57 2.50
N ASP A 484 20.74 20.69 3.82
CA ASP A 484 22.03 20.82 4.47
C ASP A 484 22.61 19.41 4.71
N PRO A 485 23.70 19.00 4.03
CA PRO A 485 24.28 17.66 4.18
C PRO A 485 24.77 17.33 5.59
N ASP A 486 25.03 18.34 6.43
CA ASP A 486 25.48 18.15 7.81
C ASP A 486 24.35 17.64 8.70
N LYS A 487 23.09 17.93 8.36
CA LYS A 487 21.91 17.37 9.03
C LYS A 487 21.67 15.90 8.75
N VAL A 488 22.28 15.35 7.69
CA VAL A 488 22.17 13.92 7.39
C VAL A 488 22.94 13.15 8.46
N VAL A 489 22.25 12.31 9.23
CA VAL A 489 22.87 11.49 10.27
C VAL A 489 23.11 10.05 9.81
N ALA A 490 22.39 9.59 8.79
CA ALA A 490 22.57 8.27 8.22
C ALA A 490 22.10 8.18 6.75
N ILE A 491 22.79 7.33 5.99
CA ILE A 491 22.34 6.76 4.72
C ILE A 491 22.02 5.28 4.97
N ILE A 492 20.90 4.81 4.43
CA ILE A 492 20.48 3.40 4.51
C ILE A 492 20.22 2.93 3.08
N GLU A 493 20.72 1.76 2.74
CA GLU A 493 20.34 1.08 1.51
C GLU A 493 19.00 0.35 1.72
N SER A 494 18.02 0.67 0.88
CA SER A 494 16.74 -0.04 0.82
C SER A 494 16.62 -0.74 -0.53
N ASP A 495 15.99 -1.89 -0.55
CA ASP A 495 15.80 -2.77 -1.72
C ASP A 495 14.35 -3.26 -1.82
N TYR A 496 13.43 -2.50 -1.24
CA TYR A 496 12.04 -2.92 -1.06
C TYR A 496 11.10 -2.03 -1.88
N GLN A 497 10.27 -2.63 -2.72
CA GLN A 497 9.32 -1.90 -3.58
C GLN A 497 8.10 -1.41 -2.78
N ASP A 498 7.40 -0.40 -3.32
CA ASP A 498 6.14 0.06 -2.73
C ASP A 498 5.06 -1.05 -2.76
N GLN A 499 4.35 -1.25 -1.65
CA GLN A 499 3.35 -2.30 -1.50
C GLN A 499 1.93 -1.80 -1.83
N THR A 500 1.75 -1.41 -3.09
CA THR A 500 0.45 -0.96 -3.60
C THR A 500 -0.49 -2.14 -3.90
N ALA A 501 -1.79 -1.93 -3.69
CA ALA A 501 -2.81 -2.94 -4.00
C ALA A 501 -3.09 -3.04 -5.51
N PRO A 502 -3.55 -4.20 -6.01
CA PRO A 502 -4.02 -4.34 -7.38
C PRO A 502 -5.13 -3.34 -7.73
N ASN A 503 -5.21 -2.95 -9.00
CA ASN A 503 -6.29 -2.11 -9.47
C ASN A 503 -7.60 -2.91 -9.53
N THR A 504 -8.72 -2.30 -9.13
CA THR A 504 -10.04 -2.91 -9.29
C THR A 504 -10.68 -2.39 -10.57
N PRO A 505 -11.13 -3.26 -11.49
CA PRO A 505 -11.74 -2.84 -12.74
C PRO A 505 -13.05 -2.08 -12.50
N ALA A 506 -13.43 -1.25 -13.46
CA ALA A 506 -14.72 -0.58 -13.46
C ALA A 506 -15.86 -1.61 -13.47
N ASP A 507 -16.84 -1.41 -12.58
CA ASP A 507 -18.10 -2.14 -12.56
C ASP A 507 -19.20 -1.36 -13.32
N ALA A 508 -20.39 -1.97 -13.47
CA ALA A 508 -21.48 -1.35 -14.21
C ALA A 508 -21.93 -0.01 -13.60
N THR A 509 -21.87 0.12 -12.27
CA THR A 509 -22.24 1.33 -11.52
C THR A 509 -21.26 2.47 -11.81
N SER A 510 -19.96 2.21 -11.64
CA SER A 510 -18.90 3.18 -11.93
C SER A 510 -18.85 3.56 -13.41
N ALA A 511 -19.09 2.62 -14.33
CA ALA A 511 -19.21 2.92 -15.75
C ALA A 511 -20.42 3.81 -16.06
N ALA A 512 -21.56 3.62 -15.39
CA ALA A 512 -22.73 4.49 -15.55
C ALA A 512 -22.47 5.91 -15.06
N ILE A 513 -21.84 6.06 -13.90
CA ILE A 513 -21.40 7.36 -13.39
C ILE A 513 -20.47 8.06 -14.38
N ALA A 514 -19.48 7.33 -14.91
CA ALA A 514 -18.54 7.86 -15.90
C ALA A 514 -19.24 8.34 -17.17
N ARG A 515 -20.24 7.59 -17.68
CA ARG A 515 -21.03 8.01 -18.85
C ARG A 515 -21.78 9.32 -18.62
N HIS A 516 -22.53 9.44 -17.52
CA HIS A 516 -23.27 10.67 -17.19
C HIS A 516 -22.33 11.88 -17.12
N LEU A 517 -21.14 11.68 -16.54
CA LEU A 517 -20.15 12.74 -16.41
C LEU A 517 -19.54 13.15 -17.76
N ILE A 518 -19.18 12.18 -18.60
CA ILE A 518 -18.65 12.45 -19.95
C ILE A 518 -19.70 13.13 -20.82
N GLU A 519 -20.96 12.69 -20.78
CA GLU A 519 -22.07 13.34 -21.48
C GLU A 519 -22.26 14.80 -21.03
N PHE A 520 -22.14 15.07 -19.73
CA PHE A 520 -22.16 16.43 -19.21
C PHE A 520 -20.99 17.27 -19.74
N LEU A 521 -19.77 16.74 -19.74
CA LEU A 521 -18.61 17.46 -20.28
C LEU A 521 -18.77 17.72 -21.79
N GLU A 522 -19.29 16.77 -22.56
CA GLU A 522 -19.58 16.96 -24.00
C GLU A 522 -20.63 18.05 -24.19
N TYR A 523 -21.67 18.06 -23.35
CA TYR A 523 -22.70 19.09 -23.34
C TYR A 523 -22.13 20.48 -23.04
N GLU A 524 -21.24 20.60 -22.06
CA GLU A 524 -20.57 21.87 -21.71
C GLU A 524 -19.68 22.39 -22.85
N VAL A 525 -18.97 21.50 -23.56
CA VAL A 525 -18.18 21.83 -24.75
C VAL A 525 -19.09 22.28 -25.90
N ALA A 526 -20.17 21.56 -26.17
CA ALA A 526 -21.12 21.89 -27.24
C ALA A 526 -21.75 23.29 -27.05
N HIS A 527 -21.86 23.76 -25.81
CA HIS A 527 -22.39 25.08 -25.47
C HIS A 527 -21.29 26.15 -25.26
N GLY A 528 -20.03 25.83 -25.56
CA GLY A 528 -18.90 26.78 -25.45
C GLY A 528 -18.55 27.20 -24.03
N ARG A 529 -18.97 26.44 -23.00
CA ARG A 529 -18.62 26.70 -21.60
C ARG A 529 -17.30 26.03 -21.18
N LEU A 530 -16.93 24.97 -21.88
CA LEU A 530 -15.61 24.35 -21.84
C LEU A 530 -14.99 24.30 -23.24
N PRO A 531 -13.65 24.36 -23.35
CA PRO A 531 -12.97 24.16 -24.64
C PRO A 531 -12.97 22.68 -25.04
N LYS A 532 -12.70 22.39 -26.32
CA LYS A 532 -12.74 21.02 -26.88
C LYS A 532 -11.79 20.04 -26.22
N ASN A 533 -10.66 20.54 -25.73
CA ASN A 533 -9.64 19.78 -25.00
C ASN A 533 -9.85 19.80 -23.48
N LEU A 534 -11.03 20.24 -23.03
CA LEU A 534 -11.37 20.47 -21.62
C LEU A 534 -10.35 21.40 -20.92
N LEU A 535 -10.40 21.41 -19.60
CA LEU A 535 -9.42 22.05 -18.74
C LEU A 535 -8.68 20.96 -17.96
N PRO A 536 -7.56 21.28 -17.28
CA PRO A 536 -6.80 20.28 -16.54
C PRO A 536 -7.69 19.49 -15.58
N LEU A 537 -7.56 18.16 -15.62
CA LEU A 537 -8.42 17.26 -14.85
C LEU A 537 -7.76 16.90 -13.51
N GLN A 538 -8.54 16.93 -12.45
CA GLN A 538 -8.23 16.25 -11.18
C GLN A 538 -9.24 15.13 -10.94
N SER A 539 -8.73 13.96 -10.59
CA SER A 539 -9.56 12.83 -10.18
C SER A 539 -9.01 12.25 -8.88
N GLY A 540 -9.90 11.93 -7.95
CA GLY A 540 -9.56 11.21 -6.73
C GLY A 540 -9.14 9.76 -7.00
N ILE A 541 -8.98 8.98 -5.94
CA ILE A 541 -8.63 7.55 -6.00
C ILE A 541 -9.89 6.68 -5.95
N GLY A 542 -9.95 5.63 -6.78
CA GLY A 542 -10.91 4.53 -6.61
C GLY A 542 -11.59 4.09 -7.90
N ASN A 543 -12.50 3.11 -7.81
CA ASN A 543 -13.12 2.48 -8.98
C ASN A 543 -13.86 3.48 -9.89
N ILE A 544 -14.54 4.46 -9.29
CA ILE A 544 -15.28 5.47 -10.06
C ILE A 544 -14.33 6.42 -10.77
N ALA A 545 -13.29 6.89 -10.08
CA ALA A 545 -12.23 7.69 -10.68
C ALA A 545 -11.58 6.95 -11.87
N ASN A 546 -11.22 5.69 -11.69
CA ASN A 546 -10.70 4.84 -12.75
C ASN A 546 -11.67 4.71 -13.94
N ALA A 547 -12.97 4.53 -13.68
CA ALA A 547 -13.97 4.44 -14.73
C ALA A 547 -14.11 5.76 -15.50
N VAL A 548 -14.02 6.91 -14.82
CA VAL A 548 -14.03 8.23 -15.46
C VAL A 548 -12.82 8.42 -16.36
N ILE A 549 -11.60 8.16 -15.85
CA ILE A 549 -10.37 8.29 -16.64
C ILE A 549 -10.34 7.30 -17.81
N GLY A 550 -10.76 6.06 -17.60
CA GLY A 550 -10.90 5.06 -18.66
C GLY A 550 -11.91 5.49 -19.73
N GLY A 551 -13.07 6.00 -19.32
CA GLY A 551 -14.08 6.52 -20.24
C GLY A 551 -13.58 7.72 -21.06
N LEU A 552 -12.72 8.57 -20.49
CA LEU A 552 -12.09 9.67 -21.23
C LEU A 552 -11.15 9.16 -22.34
N ALA A 553 -10.45 8.04 -22.11
CA ALA A 553 -9.61 7.40 -23.14
C ALA A 553 -10.45 6.93 -24.34
N GLU A 554 -11.72 6.62 -24.14
CA GLU A 554 -12.67 6.22 -25.19
C GLU A 554 -13.51 7.38 -25.74
N SER A 555 -13.52 8.53 -25.07
CA SER A 555 -14.33 9.71 -25.41
C SER A 555 -13.84 10.46 -26.67
N LYS A 556 -14.55 11.50 -27.10
CA LYS A 556 -14.12 12.37 -28.21
C LYS A 556 -13.09 13.43 -27.82
N PHE A 557 -12.74 13.54 -26.54
CA PHE A 557 -11.78 14.54 -26.08
C PHE A 557 -10.35 14.14 -26.44
N GLU A 558 -9.56 15.13 -26.85
CA GLU A 558 -8.16 14.98 -27.22
C GLU A 558 -7.37 16.12 -26.58
N HIS A 559 -6.04 16.00 -26.55
CA HIS A 559 -5.14 17.00 -25.96
C HIS A 559 -5.47 17.35 -24.51
N LEU A 560 -5.89 16.32 -23.76
CA LEU A 560 -6.19 16.42 -22.35
C LEU A 560 -4.90 16.72 -21.59
N LYS A 561 -5.05 17.47 -20.50
CA LYS A 561 -4.01 17.67 -19.50
C LYS A 561 -4.54 17.35 -18.13
N VAL A 562 -3.63 16.98 -17.23
CA VAL A 562 -3.97 16.56 -15.87
C VAL A 562 -3.21 17.41 -14.86
N TRP A 563 -3.94 17.89 -13.86
CA TRP A 563 -3.40 18.54 -12.67
C TRP A 563 -4.12 17.93 -11.48
N THR A 564 -3.52 16.88 -10.90
CA THR A 564 -4.17 16.04 -9.90
C THR A 564 -3.29 15.88 -8.66
N GLU A 565 -3.80 15.16 -7.66
CA GLU A 565 -3.01 14.75 -6.51
C GLU A 565 -2.26 13.44 -6.81
N VAL A 566 -2.95 12.46 -7.39
CA VAL A 566 -2.44 11.11 -7.61
C VAL A 566 -2.72 10.62 -9.03
N LEU A 567 -1.72 9.99 -9.64
CA LEU A 567 -1.88 9.20 -10.87
C LEU A 567 -2.10 7.73 -10.53
N GLN A 568 -3.11 7.14 -11.16
CA GLN A 568 -3.49 5.71 -11.04
C GLN A 568 -3.32 4.99 -12.38
N ASP A 569 -3.41 3.65 -12.39
CA ASP A 569 -3.13 2.82 -13.56
C ASP A 569 -3.82 3.29 -14.86
N THR A 570 -5.06 3.77 -14.76
CA THR A 570 -5.86 4.22 -15.90
C THR A 570 -5.27 5.42 -16.62
N PHE A 571 -4.37 6.19 -16.00
CA PHE A 571 -3.61 7.23 -16.68
C PHE A 571 -2.55 6.67 -17.64
N LEU A 572 -2.02 5.47 -17.40
CA LEU A 572 -1.14 4.80 -18.37
C LEU A 572 -1.91 4.48 -19.66
N ASP A 573 -3.15 4.01 -19.52
CA ASP A 573 -4.04 3.76 -20.67
C ASP A 573 -4.37 5.07 -21.40
N LEU A 574 -4.60 6.15 -20.65
CA LEU A 574 -4.87 7.45 -21.25
C LEU A 574 -3.65 8.04 -21.97
N PHE A 575 -2.43 7.87 -21.43
CA PHE A 575 -1.19 8.21 -22.13
C PHE A 575 -1.02 7.39 -23.41
N ASP A 576 -1.21 6.07 -23.33
CA ASP A 576 -1.02 5.16 -24.46
C ASP A 576 -2.08 5.39 -25.57
N SER A 577 -3.26 5.89 -25.20
CA SER A 577 -4.29 6.33 -26.15
C SER A 577 -3.90 7.59 -26.94
N LYS A 578 -2.82 8.28 -26.55
CA LYS A 578 -2.35 9.57 -27.09
C LYS A 578 -3.31 10.74 -26.91
N LYS A 579 -4.32 10.59 -26.03
CA LYS A 579 -5.25 11.67 -25.68
C LYS A 579 -4.77 12.55 -24.54
N LEU A 580 -3.85 12.06 -23.71
CA LEU A 580 -3.23 12.82 -22.63
C LEU A 580 -1.86 13.34 -23.05
N ASP A 581 -1.74 14.66 -23.13
CA ASP A 581 -0.52 15.36 -23.51
C ASP A 581 0.46 15.46 -22.32
N PHE A 582 -0.05 15.75 -21.12
CA PHE A 582 0.78 15.96 -19.93
C PHE A 582 0.02 15.76 -18.62
N ALA A 583 0.71 15.26 -17.59
CA ALA A 583 0.16 15.12 -16.23
C ALA A 583 1.07 15.66 -15.13
N THR A 584 0.51 16.48 -14.24
CA THR A 584 1.13 16.86 -12.96
C THR A 584 0.42 16.19 -11.80
N ALA A 585 1.20 15.67 -10.84
CA ALA A 585 0.72 15.09 -9.58
C ALA A 585 1.68 15.36 -8.41
N THR A 586 1.31 14.93 -7.20
CA THR A 586 2.28 14.78 -6.10
C THR A 586 2.72 13.33 -5.88
N SER A 587 1.98 12.35 -6.42
CA SER A 587 2.27 10.92 -6.27
C SER A 587 1.81 10.11 -7.47
N ILE A 588 2.55 9.04 -7.77
CA ILE A 588 2.17 8.00 -8.73
C ILE A 588 1.85 6.74 -7.92
N ARG A 589 0.58 6.33 -7.90
CA ARG A 589 0.12 5.13 -7.21
C ARG A 589 -0.44 4.14 -8.19
N PHE A 590 0.45 3.39 -8.81
CA PHE A 590 0.06 2.29 -9.69
C PHE A 590 -0.07 0.98 -8.91
N SER A 591 -0.75 0.00 -9.49
CA SER A 591 -0.66 -1.39 -9.06
C SER A 591 0.74 -1.96 -9.32
N PRO A 592 1.10 -3.13 -8.76
CA PRO A 592 2.39 -3.77 -9.06
C PRO A 592 2.63 -3.95 -10.57
N ASP A 593 1.62 -4.37 -11.33
CA ASP A 593 1.71 -4.50 -12.79
C ASP A 593 1.78 -3.13 -13.48
N GLY A 594 1.06 -2.13 -12.96
CA GLY A 594 1.13 -0.76 -13.46
C GLY A 594 2.52 -0.15 -13.29
N PHE A 595 3.18 -0.35 -12.15
CA PHE A 595 4.58 0.06 -11.95
C PHE A 595 5.53 -0.69 -12.88
N LYS A 596 5.34 -2.01 -13.06
CA LYS A 596 6.13 -2.79 -14.02
C LYS A 596 6.00 -2.24 -15.43
N ARG A 597 4.77 -1.93 -15.89
CA ARG A 597 4.52 -1.28 -17.20
C ARG A 597 5.18 0.08 -17.27
N PHE A 598 5.03 0.90 -16.23
CA PHE A 598 5.60 2.24 -16.17
C PHE A 598 7.13 2.22 -16.29
N TYR A 599 7.81 1.38 -15.51
CA TYR A 599 9.27 1.28 -15.55
C TYR A 599 9.80 0.66 -16.84
N ASN A 600 9.14 -0.38 -17.37
CA ASN A 600 9.54 -1.00 -18.63
C ASN A 600 9.39 -0.07 -19.85
N ASN A 601 8.56 0.97 -19.74
CA ASN A 601 8.28 1.92 -20.81
C ASN A 601 8.58 3.36 -20.38
N TRP A 602 9.56 3.55 -19.49
CA TRP A 602 9.89 4.85 -18.89
C TRP A 602 10.05 5.98 -19.91
N ASP A 603 10.74 5.71 -21.03
CA ASP A 603 10.98 6.69 -22.09
C ASP A 603 9.69 7.22 -22.74
N ASN A 604 8.58 6.47 -22.67
CA ASN A 604 7.29 6.90 -23.22
C ASN A 604 6.51 7.85 -22.29
N TYR A 605 6.88 7.90 -21.01
CA TYR A 605 6.11 8.58 -19.97
C TYR A 605 6.86 9.74 -19.30
N HIS A 606 8.16 9.58 -19.02
CA HIS A 606 8.89 10.48 -18.12
C HIS A 606 8.89 11.95 -18.54
N ASP A 607 8.85 12.24 -19.84
CA ASP A 607 8.84 13.59 -20.41
C ASP A 607 7.44 14.23 -20.42
N LYS A 608 6.40 13.46 -20.14
CA LYS A 608 4.99 13.87 -20.11
C LYS A 608 4.40 13.94 -18.71
N LEU A 609 5.24 13.75 -17.69
CA LEU A 609 4.78 13.72 -16.32
C LEU A 609 5.69 14.52 -15.39
N LEU A 610 5.09 15.09 -14.36
CA LEU A 610 5.80 15.92 -13.40
C LEU A 610 5.25 15.75 -11.99
N LEU A 611 6.15 15.57 -11.03
CA LEU A 611 5.82 15.44 -9.61
C LEU A 611 6.20 16.68 -8.82
N ARG A 612 5.26 17.22 -8.04
CA ARG A 612 5.44 18.42 -7.23
C ARG A 612 5.14 18.14 -5.77
N SER A 613 5.57 19.01 -4.86
CA SER A 613 5.14 18.91 -3.47
C SER A 613 3.62 19.08 -3.36
N GLN A 614 3.01 18.44 -2.36
CA GLN A 614 1.56 18.50 -2.19
C GLN A 614 1.04 19.91 -1.95
N GLN A 615 1.88 20.80 -1.42
CA GLN A 615 1.57 22.22 -1.30
C GLN A 615 1.32 22.87 -2.67
N VAL A 616 2.09 22.48 -3.68
CA VAL A 616 1.99 23.04 -5.03
C VAL A 616 0.90 22.34 -5.82
N SER A 617 0.88 21.00 -5.86
CA SER A 617 -0.15 20.25 -6.60
C SER A 617 -1.56 20.57 -6.11
N ASN A 618 -1.73 20.85 -4.83
CA ASN A 618 -3.03 21.15 -4.23
C ASN A 618 -3.23 22.65 -3.98
N SER A 619 -2.38 23.54 -4.52
CA SER A 619 -2.46 24.98 -4.26
C SER A 619 -3.75 25.60 -4.80
N PRO A 620 -4.59 26.22 -3.96
CA PRO A 620 -5.80 26.93 -4.41
C PRO A 620 -5.51 28.01 -5.47
N GLU A 621 -4.35 28.69 -5.37
CA GLU A 621 -3.92 29.70 -6.35
C GLU A 621 -3.81 29.10 -7.75
N ILE A 622 -3.19 27.92 -7.86
CA ILE A 622 -2.90 27.28 -9.13
C ILE A 622 -4.14 26.58 -9.66
N ILE A 623 -4.86 25.83 -8.82
CA ILE A 623 -6.10 25.13 -9.19
C ILE A 623 -7.09 26.11 -9.82
N ARG A 624 -7.27 27.28 -9.20
CA ARG A 624 -8.17 28.31 -9.72
C ARG A 624 -7.65 28.98 -10.98
N ARG A 625 -6.34 29.22 -11.08
CA ARG A 625 -5.72 29.84 -12.26
C ARG A 625 -5.83 28.94 -13.49
N LEU A 626 -5.55 27.66 -13.33
CA LEU A 626 -5.64 26.67 -14.41
C LEU A 626 -7.10 26.32 -14.77
N GLY A 627 -8.05 26.62 -13.88
CA GLY A 627 -9.45 26.28 -14.07
C GLY A 627 -9.67 24.77 -14.03
N VAL A 628 -9.05 24.09 -13.07
CA VAL A 628 -9.11 22.62 -12.96
C VAL A 628 -10.55 22.12 -12.86
N ILE A 629 -10.86 20.98 -13.48
CA ILE A 629 -12.12 20.24 -13.27
C ILE A 629 -11.86 19.23 -12.15
N GLY A 630 -12.44 19.45 -10.97
CA GLY A 630 -12.23 18.63 -9.78
C GLY A 630 -13.32 17.59 -9.59
N MET A 631 -12.93 16.31 -9.43
CA MET A 631 -13.85 15.17 -9.33
C MET A 631 -13.47 14.30 -8.12
N ASN A 632 -14.38 14.18 -7.16
CA ASN A 632 -14.12 13.51 -5.88
C ASN A 632 -15.29 12.60 -5.44
N THR A 633 -14.99 11.68 -4.52
CA THR A 633 -15.97 10.72 -3.99
C THR A 633 -16.30 11.02 -2.52
N PRO A 634 -17.56 11.30 -2.17
CA PRO A 634 -18.00 11.43 -0.79
C PRO A 634 -18.47 10.08 -0.20
N VAL A 635 -18.61 10.07 1.12
CA VAL A 635 -19.38 9.09 1.89
C VAL A 635 -20.87 9.23 1.60
N GLU A 636 -21.38 10.46 1.71
CA GLU A 636 -22.77 10.84 1.47
C GLU A 636 -22.85 12.30 1.03
N VAL A 637 -23.89 12.64 0.27
CA VAL A 637 -24.26 13.99 -0.15
C VAL A 637 -25.70 14.22 0.30
N ASP A 638 -26.00 15.41 0.81
CA ASP A 638 -27.39 15.72 1.15
C ASP A 638 -28.15 16.36 -0.01
N ILE A 639 -29.47 16.45 0.15
CA ILE A 639 -30.35 17.03 -0.86
C ILE A 639 -30.05 18.52 -1.13
N TYR A 640 -29.27 19.21 -0.29
CA TYR A 640 -28.90 20.61 -0.48
C TYR A 640 -27.52 20.80 -1.11
N ALA A 641 -26.81 19.70 -1.40
CA ALA A 641 -25.46 19.65 -1.94
C ALA A 641 -24.35 19.93 -0.93
N HIS A 642 -24.54 19.62 0.36
CA HIS A 642 -23.42 19.42 1.26
C HIS A 642 -22.85 18.02 1.07
N ALA A 643 -21.55 17.83 1.30
CA ALA A 643 -20.90 16.53 1.22
C ALA A 643 -20.09 16.19 2.47
N ASN A 644 -20.15 14.89 2.81
CA ASN A 644 -19.34 14.24 3.82
C ASN A 644 -18.33 13.34 3.11
N SER A 645 -17.04 13.56 3.27
CA SER A 645 -15.95 12.73 2.73
C SER A 645 -15.24 11.90 3.81
N THR A 646 -15.45 12.19 5.10
CA THR A 646 -14.59 11.67 6.17
C THR A 646 -15.30 10.79 7.19
N CYS A 647 -16.43 11.23 7.74
CA CYS A 647 -16.96 10.70 8.99
C CYS A 647 -18.25 9.91 8.78
N VAL A 648 -18.15 8.57 8.75
CA VAL A 648 -19.32 7.69 8.71
C VAL A 648 -20.14 7.87 9.99
N MET A 649 -21.45 8.07 9.84
CA MET A 649 -22.37 8.34 10.97
C MET A 649 -21.89 9.53 11.83
N GLY A 650 -21.31 10.54 11.17
CA GLY A 650 -20.88 11.80 11.78
C GLY A 650 -19.66 11.73 12.71
N SER A 651 -19.11 10.53 12.97
CA SER A 651 -18.11 10.34 14.03
C SER A 651 -16.99 9.36 13.69
N ARG A 652 -17.26 8.34 12.85
CA ARG A 652 -16.25 7.33 12.52
C ARG A 652 -15.41 7.79 11.33
N MET A 653 -14.21 8.28 11.61
CA MET A 653 -13.22 8.67 10.60
C MET A 653 -12.88 7.48 9.69
N LEU A 654 -12.97 7.69 8.38
CA LEU A 654 -12.50 6.77 7.36
C LEU A 654 -10.99 6.92 7.14
N ASN A 655 -10.58 8.00 6.47
CA ASN A 655 -9.21 8.21 6.01
C ASN A 655 -8.70 9.61 6.40
N GLY A 656 -9.46 10.65 6.03
CA GLY A 656 -9.19 12.07 6.24
C GLY A 656 -9.68 12.88 5.02
N LEU A 657 -9.81 14.19 5.17
CA LEU A 657 -10.32 15.10 4.11
C LEU A 657 -9.53 15.01 2.79
N GLY A 658 -8.22 14.84 2.90
CA GLY A 658 -7.31 14.82 1.75
C GLY A 658 -7.29 16.16 1.01
N GLY A 659 -7.00 16.12 -0.30
CA GLY A 659 -7.04 17.29 -1.17
C GLY A 659 -8.42 17.65 -1.71
N SER A 660 -9.46 16.87 -1.38
CA SER A 660 -10.80 17.04 -1.98
C SER A 660 -11.30 18.49 -1.89
N ALA A 661 -11.21 19.10 -0.70
CA ALA A 661 -11.66 20.47 -0.51
C ALA A 661 -10.68 21.53 -1.05
N ASP A 662 -9.38 21.22 -1.20
CA ASP A 662 -8.44 22.11 -1.92
C ASP A 662 -8.90 22.30 -3.37
N PHE A 663 -9.25 21.18 -4.02
CA PHE A 663 -9.73 21.15 -5.40
C PHE A 663 -11.14 21.73 -5.52
N LEU A 664 -12.12 21.21 -4.78
CA LEU A 664 -13.53 21.60 -4.97
C LEU A 664 -13.81 23.07 -4.62
N ARG A 665 -13.10 23.67 -3.66
CA ARG A 665 -13.25 25.12 -3.41
C ARG A 665 -12.69 26.00 -4.54
N SER A 666 -11.72 25.48 -5.29
CA SER A 666 -10.87 26.28 -6.17
C SER A 666 -11.03 25.96 -7.65
N ALA A 667 -11.70 24.85 -7.97
CA ALA A 667 -11.90 24.34 -9.32
C ALA A 667 -12.80 25.25 -10.17
N LYS A 668 -12.72 25.06 -11.49
CA LYS A 668 -13.69 25.60 -12.45
C LYS A 668 -15.03 24.90 -12.31
N TYR A 669 -15.00 23.57 -12.21
CA TYR A 669 -16.16 22.71 -11.91
C TYR A 669 -15.82 21.78 -10.76
N SER A 670 -16.72 21.77 -9.79
CA SER A 670 -16.60 20.96 -8.58
C SER A 670 -17.64 19.86 -8.55
N ILE A 671 -17.19 18.64 -8.79
CA ILE A 671 -18.04 17.48 -9.04
C ILE A 671 -17.83 16.45 -7.91
N MET A 672 -18.94 16.05 -7.29
CA MET A 672 -18.99 14.89 -6.39
C MET A 672 -19.69 13.72 -7.08
N HIS A 673 -19.04 12.56 -7.07
CA HIS A 673 -19.60 11.35 -7.65
C HIS A 673 -19.60 10.18 -6.65
N THR A 674 -20.72 9.47 -6.55
CA THR A 674 -20.89 8.34 -5.63
C THR A 674 -21.91 7.36 -6.19
N PRO A 675 -21.87 6.06 -5.86
CA PRO A 675 -23.04 5.21 -6.04
C PRO A 675 -24.20 5.83 -5.26
N SER A 676 -25.44 5.70 -5.74
CA SER A 676 -26.61 6.21 -5.02
C SER A 676 -26.90 5.43 -3.74
N THR A 677 -26.40 4.18 -3.63
CA THR A 677 -26.52 3.31 -2.45
C THR A 677 -25.28 2.47 -2.21
N ARG A 678 -25.13 1.99 -0.98
CA ARG A 678 -24.11 1.01 -0.56
C ARG A 678 -24.79 -0.12 0.23
N PRO A 679 -24.24 -1.35 0.19
CA PRO A 679 -24.77 -2.45 0.98
C PRO A 679 -24.51 -2.23 2.47
N SER A 680 -25.47 -2.67 3.29
CA SER A 680 -25.27 -2.92 4.71
C SER A 680 -25.12 -4.43 4.95
N LYS A 681 -24.96 -4.84 6.22
CA LYS A 681 -24.95 -6.28 6.57
C LYS A 681 -26.30 -6.98 6.31
N ALA A 682 -27.39 -6.22 6.24
CA ALA A 682 -28.76 -6.76 6.21
C ALA A 682 -29.50 -6.45 4.90
N ASP A 683 -29.02 -5.51 4.08
CA ASP A 683 -29.72 -5.02 2.90
C ASP A 683 -28.71 -4.62 1.80
N PRO A 684 -28.81 -5.18 0.58
CA PRO A 684 -27.94 -4.84 -0.56
C PRO A 684 -27.90 -3.36 -0.93
N HIS A 685 -28.95 -2.60 -0.61
CA HIS A 685 -28.99 -1.15 -0.74
C HIS A 685 -29.27 -0.49 0.61
N GLY A 686 -28.78 -1.08 1.71
CA GLY A 686 -29.11 -0.65 3.07
C GLY A 686 -28.66 0.74 3.48
N VAL A 687 -27.75 1.36 2.71
CA VAL A 687 -27.27 2.73 2.95
C VAL A 687 -27.56 3.57 1.70
N SER A 688 -28.32 4.66 1.85
CA SER A 688 -28.43 5.69 0.82
C SER A 688 -27.20 6.60 0.87
N CYS A 689 -26.65 6.96 -0.28
CA CYS A 689 -25.60 8.00 -0.37
C CYS A 689 -26.19 9.40 -0.63
N ILE A 690 -27.49 9.49 -0.93
CA ILE A 690 -28.24 10.76 -0.93
C ILE A 690 -29.10 10.79 0.33
N VAL A 691 -28.89 11.78 1.20
CA VAL A 691 -29.52 11.85 2.53
C VAL A 691 -30.23 13.18 2.75
N PRO A 692 -31.15 13.31 3.73
CA PRO A 692 -31.79 14.59 4.02
C PRO A 692 -30.81 15.66 4.50
N MET A 693 -29.85 15.26 5.35
CA MET A 693 -28.80 16.11 5.90
C MET A 693 -27.55 15.25 6.11
N CYS A 694 -26.38 15.74 5.72
CA CYS A 694 -25.13 15.04 5.98
C CYS A 694 -24.85 14.97 7.49
N THR A 695 -24.37 13.82 7.96
CA THR A 695 -24.00 13.63 9.39
C THR A 695 -22.71 14.34 9.79
N HIS A 696 -21.90 14.72 8.80
CA HIS A 696 -20.72 15.55 8.91
C HIS A 696 -20.56 16.33 7.59
N VAL A 697 -20.01 17.55 7.63
CA VAL A 697 -19.88 18.39 6.44
C VAL A 697 -18.41 18.73 6.24
N ASP A 698 -17.83 18.18 5.18
CA ASP A 698 -16.47 18.48 4.71
C ASP A 698 -16.50 19.57 3.63
N GLN A 699 -17.52 19.53 2.76
CA GLN A 699 -17.75 20.53 1.72
C GLN A 699 -19.17 21.08 1.84
N THR A 700 -19.26 22.41 1.81
CA THR A 700 -20.55 23.11 1.86
C THR A 700 -21.23 23.07 0.51
N GLU A 701 -22.49 23.45 0.46
CA GLU A 701 -23.26 23.61 -0.76
C GLU A 701 -22.66 24.68 -1.70
N HIS A 702 -21.81 25.57 -1.19
CA HIS A 702 -21.09 26.55 -2.00
C HIS A 702 -19.90 25.96 -2.77
N ASP A 703 -19.50 24.74 -2.44
CA ASP A 703 -18.31 24.08 -3.01
C ASP A 703 -18.65 23.07 -4.10
N LEU A 704 -19.93 22.82 -4.36
CA LEU A 704 -20.41 21.82 -5.31
C LEU A 704 -21.19 22.47 -6.45
N ASP A 705 -20.79 22.12 -7.68
CA ASP A 705 -21.49 22.47 -8.91
C ASP A 705 -22.35 21.32 -9.43
N VAL A 706 -21.89 20.08 -9.23
CA VAL A 706 -22.48 18.88 -9.83
C VAL A 706 -22.43 17.69 -8.86
N VAL A 707 -23.54 16.97 -8.75
CA VAL A 707 -23.63 15.67 -8.07
C VAL A 707 -23.95 14.58 -9.10
N VAL A 708 -23.23 13.46 -9.07
CA VAL A 708 -23.42 12.35 -10.03
C VAL A 708 -23.55 11.03 -9.30
N THR A 709 -24.55 10.25 -9.69
CA THR A 709 -24.68 8.83 -9.31
C THR A 709 -24.96 7.99 -10.55
N GLU A 710 -25.02 6.67 -10.41
CA GLU A 710 -25.39 5.80 -11.54
C GLU A 710 -26.82 6.07 -12.04
N GLN A 711 -27.67 6.71 -11.23
CA GLN A 711 -29.03 7.09 -11.58
C GLN A 711 -29.08 8.29 -12.54
N GLY A 712 -28.09 9.17 -12.46
CA GLY A 712 -28.04 10.40 -13.25
C GLY A 712 -27.18 11.49 -12.63
N LEU A 713 -27.27 12.68 -13.23
CA LEU A 713 -26.48 13.86 -12.89
C LEU A 713 -27.40 15.03 -12.52
N ALA A 714 -27.09 15.68 -11.40
CA ALA A 714 -27.71 16.91 -10.93
C ALA A 714 -26.72 18.08 -11.09
N ASP A 715 -27.01 18.98 -12.02
CA ASP A 715 -26.34 20.27 -12.14
C ASP A 715 -27.03 21.28 -11.22
N VAL A 716 -26.30 21.74 -10.19
CA VAL A 716 -26.83 22.62 -9.14
C VAL A 716 -26.38 24.07 -9.27
N ARG A 717 -25.69 24.41 -10.36
CA ARG A 717 -25.19 25.76 -10.62
C ARG A 717 -26.35 26.75 -10.76
N GLY A 718 -26.29 27.83 -9.97
CA GLY A 718 -27.30 28.89 -9.99
C GLY A 718 -28.63 28.53 -9.32
N LEU A 719 -28.75 27.37 -8.67
CA LEU A 719 -29.97 26.93 -7.99
C LEU A 719 -29.98 27.31 -6.50
N SER A 720 -31.15 27.70 -5.98
CA SER A 720 -31.42 27.84 -4.54
C SER A 720 -31.52 26.47 -3.85
N PRO A 721 -31.37 26.37 -2.51
CA PRO A 721 -31.39 25.08 -1.81
C PRO A 721 -32.62 24.21 -2.13
N ARG A 722 -33.81 24.83 -2.23
CA ARG A 722 -35.05 24.11 -2.61
C ARG A 722 -35.06 23.58 -4.04
N GLU A 723 -34.40 24.27 -4.97
CA GLU A 723 -34.25 23.81 -6.35
C GLU A 723 -33.21 22.68 -6.43
N ARG A 724 -32.10 22.79 -5.68
CA ARG A 724 -31.10 21.73 -5.55
C ARG A 724 -31.70 20.44 -5.04
N ALA A 725 -32.49 20.50 -3.96
CA ALA A 725 -33.17 19.34 -3.40
C ALA A 725 -34.04 18.62 -4.43
N LYS A 726 -34.82 19.37 -5.22
CA LYS A 726 -35.66 18.76 -6.26
C LYS A 726 -34.82 18.04 -7.31
N VAL A 727 -33.75 18.67 -7.81
CA VAL A 727 -32.93 18.07 -8.88
C VAL A 727 -32.09 16.90 -8.36
N ILE A 728 -31.49 17.01 -7.17
CA ILE A 728 -30.70 15.92 -6.56
C ILE A 728 -31.58 14.70 -6.26
N ILE A 729 -32.75 14.90 -5.64
CA ILE A 729 -33.70 13.80 -5.38
C ILE A 729 -34.16 13.18 -6.71
N GLU A 730 -34.47 14.00 -7.71
CA GLU A 730 -34.97 13.51 -8.99
C GLU A 730 -33.93 12.70 -9.77
N LYS A 731 -32.69 13.18 -9.82
CA LYS A 731 -31.65 12.69 -10.73
C LYS A 731 -30.64 11.74 -10.09
N CYS A 732 -30.39 11.85 -8.79
CA CYS A 732 -29.27 11.16 -8.15
C CYS A 732 -29.70 10.14 -7.09
N ALA A 733 -30.88 10.31 -6.48
CA ALA A 733 -31.35 9.35 -5.47
C ALA A 733 -31.76 8.02 -6.11
N HIS A 734 -31.45 6.92 -5.42
CA HIS A 734 -31.90 5.59 -5.82
C HIS A 734 -33.43 5.48 -5.80
N PRO A 735 -34.05 4.70 -6.71
CA PRO A 735 -35.51 4.52 -6.73
C PRO A 735 -36.13 4.11 -5.39
N GLU A 736 -35.42 3.31 -4.59
CA GLU A 736 -35.89 2.89 -3.26
C GLU A 736 -35.89 4.02 -2.21
N TYR A 737 -35.05 5.04 -2.36
CA TYR A 737 -34.91 6.15 -1.42
C TYR A 737 -35.57 7.44 -1.90
N LYS A 738 -35.83 7.57 -3.20
CA LYS A 738 -36.45 8.76 -3.80
C LYS A 738 -37.82 9.10 -3.15
N PRO A 739 -38.78 8.16 -2.98
CA PRO A 739 -40.03 8.46 -2.27
C PRO A 739 -39.83 8.92 -0.82
N ILE A 740 -38.85 8.32 -0.13
CA ILE A 740 -38.51 8.64 1.26
C ILE A 740 -37.98 10.08 1.37
N LEU A 741 -37.06 10.47 0.48
CA LEU A 741 -36.49 11.82 0.43
C LEU A 741 -37.51 12.87 -0.04
N GLU A 742 -38.37 12.53 -1.00
CA GLU A 742 -39.45 13.42 -1.43
C GLU A 742 -40.44 13.71 -0.29
N ASP A 743 -40.81 12.70 0.50
CA ASP A 743 -41.70 12.88 1.65
C ASP A 743 -41.06 13.77 2.72
N TYR A 744 -39.77 13.55 3.03
CA TYR A 744 -38.99 14.42 3.91
C TYR A 744 -39.06 15.87 3.44
N PHE A 745 -38.68 16.12 2.18
CA PHE A 745 -38.57 17.45 1.62
C PHE A 745 -39.92 18.17 1.56
N LYS A 746 -41.00 17.48 1.15
CA LYS A 746 -42.37 18.04 1.14
C LYS A 746 -42.83 18.44 2.54
N LYS A 747 -42.61 17.58 3.55
CA LYS A 747 -42.98 17.87 4.94
C LYS A 747 -42.14 19.00 5.53
N ALA A 748 -40.82 18.99 5.30
CA ALA A 748 -39.91 20.04 5.73
C ALA A 748 -40.29 21.39 5.10
N GLU A 749 -40.51 21.43 3.78
CA GLU A 749 -40.91 22.63 3.04
C GLU A 749 -42.23 23.18 3.59
N PHE A 750 -43.24 22.35 3.80
CA PHE A 750 -44.52 22.77 4.36
C PHE A 750 -44.39 23.41 5.77
N GLU A 751 -43.68 22.75 6.69
CA GLU A 751 -43.52 23.22 8.05
C GLU A 751 -42.67 24.50 8.14
N CYS A 752 -41.56 24.55 7.40
CA CYS A 752 -40.67 25.71 7.38
C CYS A 752 -41.32 26.92 6.71
N MET A 753 -42.09 26.73 5.64
CA MET A 753 -42.77 27.82 4.95
C MET A 753 -43.82 28.49 5.86
N LYS A 754 -44.58 27.72 6.65
CA LYS A 754 -45.52 28.26 7.64
C LYS A 754 -44.86 29.15 8.69
N ARG A 755 -43.58 28.89 9.01
CA ARG A 755 -42.81 29.61 10.02
C ARG A 755 -41.97 30.76 9.45
N GLY A 756 -41.90 30.89 8.12
CA GLY A 756 -41.00 31.83 7.46
C GLY A 756 -39.53 31.39 7.44
N TRP A 757 -39.24 30.09 7.58
CA TRP A 757 -37.89 29.50 7.61
C TRP A 757 -37.57 28.72 6.33
N GLY A 758 -38.14 29.14 5.19
CA GLY A 758 -38.19 28.33 3.97
C GLY A 758 -36.98 28.45 3.03
N HIS A 759 -35.84 29.00 3.44
CA HIS A 759 -34.67 29.09 2.56
C HIS A 759 -34.09 27.69 2.27
N GLU A 760 -33.80 26.96 3.33
CA GLU A 760 -33.29 25.58 3.31
C GLU A 760 -34.10 24.74 4.32
N PRO A 761 -35.22 24.12 3.87
CA PRO A 761 -36.16 23.47 4.78
C PRO A 761 -35.62 22.20 5.45
N HIS A 762 -35.60 22.15 6.78
CA HIS A 762 -35.26 20.94 7.53
C HIS A 762 -36.27 20.62 8.62
N LEU A 763 -36.57 19.33 8.79
CA LEU A 763 -37.13 18.79 10.02
C LEU A 763 -35.97 18.44 10.95
N LEU A 764 -35.43 19.42 11.68
CA LEU A 764 -34.16 19.27 12.42
C LEU A 764 -34.08 17.98 13.25
N TRP A 765 -35.13 17.69 14.03
CA TRP A 765 -35.19 16.51 14.90
C TRP A 765 -35.31 15.16 14.18
N ASN A 766 -35.67 15.19 12.90
CA ASN A 766 -35.88 14.01 12.06
C ASN A 766 -34.80 13.86 10.98
N SER A 767 -33.90 14.84 10.81
CA SER A 767 -32.96 14.88 9.66
C SER A 767 -32.02 13.67 9.60
N PHE A 768 -31.83 12.98 10.73
CA PHE A 768 -31.00 11.78 10.86
C PHE A 768 -31.80 10.49 11.12
N ASP A 769 -33.11 10.48 10.90
CA ASP A 769 -33.92 9.27 11.12
C ASP A 769 -33.55 8.11 10.17
N MET A 770 -33.06 8.40 8.96
CA MET A 770 -32.47 7.39 8.08
C MET A 770 -31.23 6.75 8.71
N HIS A 771 -30.30 7.55 9.23
CA HIS A 771 -29.11 7.06 9.94
C HIS A 771 -29.50 6.26 11.19
N LYS A 772 -30.49 6.73 11.95
CA LYS A 772 -31.04 6.00 13.09
C LYS A 772 -31.63 4.64 12.69
N ALA A 773 -32.35 4.56 11.57
CA ALA A 773 -32.87 3.30 11.05
C ALA A 773 -31.75 2.34 10.61
N LEU A 774 -30.67 2.88 10.02
CA LEU A 774 -29.49 2.08 9.69
C LEU A 774 -28.85 1.48 10.95
N ASP A 775 -28.67 2.27 12.00
CA ASP A 775 -28.05 1.83 13.26
C ASP A 775 -28.90 0.78 13.99
N LEU A 776 -30.21 1.04 14.12
CA LEU A 776 -31.12 0.19 14.90
C LEU A 776 -31.61 -1.04 14.12
N GLU A 777 -31.80 -0.91 12.81
CA GLU A 777 -32.53 -1.91 12.01
C GLU A 777 -31.72 -2.43 10.82
N GLY A 778 -30.49 -1.95 10.63
CA GLY A 778 -29.57 -2.40 9.60
C GLY A 778 -29.87 -1.88 8.19
N SER A 779 -30.85 -0.98 8.00
CA SER A 779 -31.15 -0.36 6.71
C SER A 779 -31.82 1.00 6.88
N MET A 780 -31.37 2.01 6.13
CA MET A 780 -31.99 3.35 6.10
C MET A 780 -33.43 3.32 5.58
N LYS A 781 -33.82 2.31 4.79
CA LYS A 781 -35.18 2.18 4.22
C LYS A 781 -36.23 1.84 5.27
N LYS A 782 -35.82 1.35 6.44
CA LYS A 782 -36.72 0.95 7.51
C LYS A 782 -37.23 2.12 8.36
N ILE A 783 -36.92 3.35 7.96
CA ILE A 783 -37.57 4.52 8.53
C ILE A 783 -39.10 4.39 8.46
N LYS A 784 -39.78 4.61 9.59
CA LYS A 784 -41.22 4.36 9.71
C LYS A 784 -42.05 5.52 9.16
N THR A 785 -41.76 6.74 9.61
CA THR A 785 -42.39 8.00 9.20
C THR A 785 -41.45 9.15 9.53
N TRP A 786 -41.46 10.22 8.73
CA TRP A 786 -40.84 11.47 9.12
C TRP A 786 -41.72 12.18 10.13
N GLY A 787 -41.35 12.23 11.41
CA GLY A 787 -42.06 13.01 12.44
C GLY A 787 -43.39 12.44 12.90
#